data_AF-A0A8C1LWW9-F1
#
_entry.id   AF-A0A8C1LWW9-F1
#
_cell.length_a   1.000
_cell.length_b   1.000
_cell.length_c   1.000
_cell.angle_alpha   90.00
_cell.angle_beta   90.00
_cell.angle_gamma   90.00
#
_symmetry.space_group_name_H-M   'P 1'
#
loop_
_entity.id
_entity.type
_entity.pdbx_description
1 polymer ?
#
loop_
_entity_poly.entity_id
_entity_poly.type
_entity_poly.pdbx_seq_one_letter_code
_entity_poly.pdbx_strand_id
1 'polypeptide(L)'
;MDPALSKILIGLAVNISRSDGRIHSATVKTANATKSTVNVEWTEKGITKGKEVDMDELKQLNSDLMQHLQPSCQEKPESAPGHFAAPVSKPSKNVKASELPSRSSRIPTTLERKLSSRRMTTRQTCMFRQPAPPPVVSAMAAEEVLSHDLPSSTIPKPSGYQRRFVSKPASPLLPTAEAICESEASKCAPMGPPSHRMSQVSETNKMANKRLSLAKNSEGQKRGKFGDTGRPNKQFYQMIEEYRETLEKVPMSLSDPVKPHRICVCVRKRPLNKKELAKKEIDVVTIPGNGALLLHEPKQKVDLTKYLENQTFHFDYSFDEDATNDLVYRFTAKPLVKTIFEGGMATCFAYGQTGSGKTHTMGGDFSGKSQNSSKGIYALAAQDVFTLLRQKRYADMDLCPYVTFFEIYNGKVFDLLNKKAKLRVLEDEKQQVNVVGLYEVPVSSVDDVIKMIEKGSACRTSGQTFANASSSRSHAVLQVILRRRNFLHGKFSLVDLAGNERGTDVSNNDRHTIVETAEINRSLLALKECIRSLGQNSEHIPFRMSKLTQVLRDSFIGENSRTCMIAMISPGMNSCEYTLNTLRYANRVKELNGVSKGASVENGTKLELSEEGSSSEEESVLPAFEAISQVSEMEERFYEELKVCKKACHFLLSIEIVFLLLVVESYQALRSAIEAEQRVRMSPN
;
A
#
# COMPACT_ATOMS: atom_id res chain seq x y z
N MET A 1 -17.19 24.41 29.80
CA MET A 1 -15.91 25.13 30.06
C MET A 1 -15.62 26.09 28.90
N ASP A 2 -14.85 27.16 29.11
CA ASP A 2 -14.33 28.00 28.00
C ASP A 2 -13.29 27.21 27.16
N PRO A 3 -13.43 27.13 25.82
CA PRO A 3 -12.45 26.48 24.95
C PRO A 3 -11.01 27.04 25.04
N ALA A 4 -10.83 28.34 25.28
CA ALA A 4 -9.51 28.95 25.45
C ALA A 4 -8.83 28.45 26.74
N LEU A 5 -9.56 28.49 27.86
CA LEU A 5 -9.11 27.94 29.15
C LEU A 5 -8.73 26.45 29.01
N SER A 6 -9.49 25.67 28.23
CA SER A 6 -9.24 24.23 28.02
C SER A 6 -7.90 23.94 27.34
N LYS A 7 -7.37 24.87 26.54
CA LYS A 7 -6.03 24.75 25.95
C LYS A 7 -4.94 25.21 26.91
N ILE A 8 -5.19 26.26 27.68
CA ILE A 8 -4.21 26.87 28.60
C ILE A 8 -3.89 25.94 29.79
N LEU A 9 -4.86 25.14 30.27
CA LEU A 9 -4.61 24.21 31.37
C LEU A 9 -3.69 23.02 31.01
N ILE A 10 -3.55 22.67 29.73
CA ILE A 10 -2.80 21.45 29.33
C ILE A 10 -1.29 21.66 29.58
N GLY A 11 -0.69 20.75 30.36
CA GLY A 11 0.70 20.82 30.80
C GLY A 11 0.93 21.54 32.12
N LEU A 12 -0.08 22.22 32.70
CA LEU A 12 0.04 22.82 34.03
C LEU A 12 0.04 21.75 35.14
N ALA A 13 0.75 22.06 36.23
CA ALA A 13 0.65 21.31 37.48
C ALA A 13 -0.50 21.89 38.32
N VAL A 14 -1.39 21.01 38.79
CA VAL A 14 -2.62 21.36 39.51
C VAL A 14 -2.80 20.44 40.72
N ASN A 15 -3.31 20.98 41.82
CA ASN A 15 -3.62 20.23 43.03
C ASN A 15 -4.97 19.51 42.88
N ILE A 16 -5.01 18.23 43.23
CA ILE A 16 -6.20 17.38 43.12
C ILE A 16 -6.48 16.64 44.43
N SER A 17 -7.74 16.35 44.71
CA SER A 17 -8.12 15.48 45.83
C SER A 17 -8.14 14.02 45.38
N ARG A 18 -7.42 13.17 46.13
CA ARG A 18 -7.43 11.71 45.97
C ARG A 18 -8.63 11.09 46.69
N SER A 19 -8.99 9.86 46.31
CA SER A 19 -10.03 9.06 46.98
C SER A 19 -9.72 8.73 48.46
N ASP A 20 -8.49 8.97 48.92
CA ASP A 20 -8.04 8.86 50.31
C ASP A 20 -8.03 10.22 51.06
N GLY A 21 -8.66 11.25 50.48
CA GLY A 21 -8.80 12.60 51.05
C GLY A 21 -7.54 13.47 50.99
N ARG A 22 -6.43 12.97 50.42
CA ARG A 22 -5.16 13.71 50.35
C ARG A 22 -5.12 14.60 49.11
N ILE A 23 -4.76 15.87 49.32
CA ILE A 23 -4.44 16.80 48.23
C ILE A 23 -3.01 16.52 47.74
N HIS A 24 -2.82 16.43 46.42
CA HIS A 24 -1.52 16.18 45.78
C HIS A 24 -1.45 16.86 44.41
N SER A 25 -0.25 17.24 43.96
CA SER A 25 -0.07 17.88 42.65
C SER A 25 0.01 16.85 41.50
N ALA A 26 -0.65 17.13 40.38
CA ALA A 26 -0.67 16.29 39.19
C ALA A 26 -0.62 17.17 37.92
N THR A 27 -0.11 16.65 36.81
CA THR A 27 0.00 17.38 35.54
C THR A 27 -1.23 17.14 34.67
N VAL A 28 -1.88 18.21 34.19
CA VAL A 28 -2.98 18.11 33.23
C VAL A 28 -2.48 17.54 31.90
N LYS A 29 -3.11 16.48 31.40
CA LYS A 29 -2.79 15.87 30.09
C LYS A 29 -3.81 16.19 29.02
N THR A 30 -5.10 16.18 29.35
CA THR A 30 -6.18 16.60 28.42
C THR A 30 -7.31 17.28 29.19
N ALA A 31 -7.96 18.26 28.58
CA ALA A 31 -9.17 18.89 29.09
C ALA A 31 -10.31 18.71 28.08
N ASN A 32 -11.49 18.32 28.56
CA ASN A 32 -12.67 18.10 27.73
C ASN A 32 -13.65 19.28 27.93
N ALA A 33 -13.62 20.25 27.02
CA ALA A 33 -14.44 21.46 27.14
C ALA A 33 -15.96 21.17 27.15
N THR A 34 -16.39 20.09 26.47
CA THR A 34 -17.77 19.64 26.32
C THR A 34 -18.31 18.96 27.57
N LYS A 35 -17.50 18.10 28.22
CA LYS A 35 -17.84 17.48 29.51
C LYS A 35 -17.54 18.36 30.72
N SER A 36 -16.73 19.40 30.54
CA SER A 36 -16.17 20.22 31.63
C SER A 36 -15.31 19.42 32.63
N THR A 37 -14.61 18.39 32.14
CA THR A 37 -13.71 17.54 32.92
C THR A 37 -12.26 17.64 32.45
N VAL A 38 -11.31 17.29 33.33
CA VAL A 38 -9.86 17.36 33.09
C VAL A 38 -9.21 16.05 33.51
N ASN A 39 -8.43 15.45 32.62
CA ASN A 39 -7.60 14.29 32.93
C ASN A 39 -6.22 14.76 33.37
N VAL A 40 -5.86 14.37 34.60
CA VAL A 40 -4.56 14.66 35.23
C VAL A 40 -3.78 13.37 35.44
N GLU A 41 -2.46 13.44 35.38
CA GLU A 41 -1.55 12.33 35.68
C GLU A 41 -0.50 12.73 36.73
N TRP A 42 -0.14 11.78 37.61
CA TRP A 42 1.00 11.90 38.51
C TRP A 42 1.74 10.57 38.58
N THR A 43 3.01 10.58 39.01
CA THR A 43 3.81 9.36 39.18
C THR A 43 4.09 9.12 40.66
N GLU A 44 3.74 7.94 41.16
CA GLU A 44 3.88 7.54 42.56
C GLU A 44 4.59 6.19 42.62
N LYS A 45 5.75 6.11 43.30
CA LYS A 45 6.57 4.89 43.42
C LYS A 45 6.91 4.22 42.06
N GLY A 46 7.15 5.03 41.03
CA GLY A 46 7.48 4.56 39.67
C GLY A 46 6.27 4.14 38.81
N ILE A 47 5.04 4.26 39.31
CA ILE A 47 3.81 3.96 38.58
C ILE A 47 3.09 5.28 38.26
N THR A 48 2.83 5.54 36.98
CA THR A 48 1.97 6.65 36.55
C THR A 48 0.50 6.30 36.78
N LYS A 49 -0.24 7.23 37.37
CA LYS A 49 -1.68 7.12 37.68
C LYS A 49 -2.40 8.34 37.10
N GLY A 50 -3.66 8.16 36.72
CA GLY A 50 -4.52 9.25 36.26
C GLY A 50 -5.86 9.30 36.98
N LYS A 51 -6.48 10.48 37.00
CA LYS A 51 -7.86 10.75 37.48
C LYS A 51 -8.55 11.69 36.49
N GLU A 52 -9.82 11.45 36.18
CA GLU A 52 -10.70 12.46 35.59
C GLU A 52 -11.29 13.31 36.73
N VAL A 53 -11.10 14.62 36.67
CA VAL A 53 -11.47 15.60 37.72
C VAL A 53 -12.44 16.61 37.13
N ASP A 54 -13.47 16.97 37.87
CA ASP A 54 -14.41 18.02 37.44
C ASP A 54 -13.74 19.40 37.50
N MET A 55 -14.05 20.26 36.53
CA MET A 55 -13.57 21.64 36.49
C MET A 55 -13.89 22.44 37.76
N ASP A 56 -15.01 22.16 38.44
CA ASP A 56 -15.39 22.89 39.64
C ASP A 56 -14.70 22.35 40.91
N GLU A 57 -14.43 21.04 41.00
CA GLU A 57 -13.49 20.47 41.99
C GLU A 57 -12.09 21.08 41.81
N LEU A 58 -11.64 21.18 40.55
CA LEU A 58 -10.32 21.68 40.20
C LEU A 58 -10.15 23.17 40.54
N LYS A 59 -11.16 24.01 40.27
CA LYS A 59 -11.18 25.43 40.67
C LYS A 59 -11.08 25.59 42.19
N GLN A 60 -11.85 24.80 42.95
CA GLN A 60 -11.90 24.92 44.40
C GLN A 60 -10.56 24.58 45.07
N LEU A 61 -9.78 23.66 44.48
CA LEU A 61 -8.44 23.27 44.95
C LEU A 61 -7.30 24.14 44.41
N ASN A 62 -7.57 25.03 43.44
CA ASN A 62 -6.58 25.84 42.73
C ASN A 62 -7.07 27.27 42.49
N SER A 63 -7.69 27.90 43.51
CA SER A 63 -8.18 29.29 43.47
C SER A 63 -7.15 30.25 42.87
N ASP A 64 -5.91 30.12 43.32
CA ASP A 64 -4.83 31.06 43.05
C ASP A 64 -4.38 30.95 41.59
N LEU A 65 -4.31 29.73 41.05
CA LEU A 65 -4.05 29.47 39.62
C LEU A 65 -5.18 30.05 38.77
N MET A 66 -6.43 29.82 39.17
CA MET A 66 -7.61 30.29 38.43
C MET A 66 -7.73 31.81 38.42
N GLN A 67 -7.30 32.50 39.50
CA GLN A 67 -7.28 33.96 39.57
C GLN A 67 -6.25 34.57 38.60
N HIS A 68 -5.11 33.92 38.40
CA HIS A 68 -4.10 34.33 37.39
C HIS A 68 -4.51 34.00 35.94
N LEU A 69 -5.59 33.23 35.74
CA LEU A 69 -6.08 32.81 34.43
C LEU A 69 -7.32 33.59 33.95
N GLN A 70 -7.83 34.54 34.74
CA GLN A 70 -8.91 35.44 34.31
C GLN A 70 -8.35 36.75 33.73
N PRO A 71 -8.85 37.23 32.58
CA PRO A 71 -8.46 38.54 32.04
C PRO A 71 -9.02 39.67 32.91
N SER A 72 -8.17 40.64 33.27
CA SER A 72 -8.50 41.77 34.14
C SER A 72 -9.43 42.79 33.46
N CYS A 73 -10.64 43.00 33.99
CA CYS A 73 -11.57 44.05 33.55
C CYS A 73 -12.37 44.66 34.72
N GLN A 74 -11.73 45.60 35.43
CA GLN A 74 -12.33 46.68 36.22
C GLN A 74 -11.41 47.93 36.02
N GLU A 75 -11.84 49.18 36.14
CA GLU A 75 -12.88 49.72 37.03
C GLU A 75 -14.07 50.43 36.33
N LYS A 76 -15.01 50.84 37.17
CA LYS A 76 -16.29 51.52 36.88
C LYS A 76 -16.33 52.79 37.76
N PRO A 77 -17.02 53.87 37.35
CA PRO A 77 -18.37 54.10 37.90
C PRO A 77 -19.31 54.83 36.91
N GLU A 78 -20.58 55.14 37.18
CA GLU A 78 -21.68 54.46 37.90
C GLU A 78 -22.95 55.32 37.65
N SER A 79 -24.15 54.73 37.76
CA SER A 79 -25.47 55.40 37.74
C SER A 79 -25.94 56.03 36.40
N ALA A 80 -27.21 56.46 36.37
CA ALA A 80 -28.02 56.89 35.23
C ALA A 80 -29.09 57.89 35.76
N PRO A 81 -30.20 58.26 35.07
CA PRO A 81 -30.56 58.18 33.63
C PRO A 81 -30.96 59.56 33.03
N GLY A 82 -31.25 59.67 31.73
CA GLY A 82 -31.71 60.95 31.16
C GLY A 82 -32.23 60.96 29.71
N HIS A 83 -33.28 61.77 29.49
CA HIS A 83 -34.11 61.94 28.30
C HIS A 83 -33.45 62.43 26.99
N PHE A 84 -34.16 62.19 25.88
CA PHE A 84 -34.32 63.05 24.69
C PHE A 84 -33.42 64.30 24.53
N ALA A 85 -32.62 64.34 23.47
CA ALA A 85 -32.77 65.30 22.36
C ALA A 85 -31.71 65.07 21.25
N ALA A 86 -32.05 65.41 20.01
CA ALA A 86 -31.07 65.77 18.98
C ALA A 86 -30.99 67.30 18.90
N PRO A 87 -29.85 67.89 18.47
CA PRO A 87 -29.90 68.42 17.11
C PRO A 87 -28.62 68.28 16.27
N VAL A 88 -28.89 68.32 14.97
CA VAL A 88 -28.02 68.39 13.79
C VAL A 88 -26.93 69.47 13.85
N SER A 89 -25.71 69.15 13.38
CA SER A 89 -24.99 70.01 12.42
C SER A 89 -23.93 69.25 11.58
N LYS A 90 -23.75 69.67 10.32
CA LYS A 90 -22.67 69.30 9.39
C LYS A 90 -22.20 70.59 8.70
N PRO A 91 -20.91 70.74 8.39
CA PRO A 91 -20.44 70.62 6.99
C PRO A 91 -19.14 69.78 6.89
N SER A 92 -18.75 69.09 5.79
CA SER A 92 -18.58 69.48 4.37
C SER A 92 -17.47 70.53 4.15
N LYS A 93 -16.54 70.49 3.18
CA LYS A 93 -16.04 69.50 2.18
C LYS A 93 -14.80 70.16 1.48
N ASN A 94 -14.17 69.51 0.48
CA ASN A 94 -13.22 70.08 -0.54
C ASN A 94 -11.73 70.31 -0.09
N VAL A 95 -10.66 70.33 -0.94
CA VAL A 95 -10.46 69.92 -2.37
C VAL A 95 -8.98 69.58 -2.71
N LYS A 96 -8.83 68.73 -3.76
CA LYS A 96 -7.70 68.19 -4.59
C LYS A 96 -6.31 68.89 -4.76
N ALA A 97 -5.34 68.04 -5.20
CA ALA A 97 -4.25 68.24 -6.20
C ALA A 97 -2.96 68.99 -5.78
N SER A 98 -1.73 68.71 -6.30
CA SER A 98 -1.15 67.71 -7.26
C SER A 98 0.41 67.62 -7.06
N GLU A 99 1.37 67.08 -7.86
CA GLU A 99 1.55 66.63 -9.27
C GLU A 99 2.49 65.38 -9.45
N LEU A 100 3.50 65.40 -10.35
CA LEU A 100 4.31 64.31 -10.98
C LEU A 100 5.73 64.88 -11.41
N PRO A 101 6.66 64.26 -12.20
CA PRO A 101 6.65 63.00 -12.99
C PRO A 101 7.96 62.12 -13.07
N SER A 102 7.88 61.07 -13.92
CA SER A 102 8.86 60.21 -14.68
C SER A 102 10.35 60.60 -14.94
N ARG A 103 11.26 59.81 -15.57
CA ARG A 103 11.55 58.35 -15.82
C ARG A 103 12.70 58.22 -16.89
N SER A 104 13.56 57.17 -16.83
CA SER A 104 14.23 56.49 -17.99
C SER A 104 15.72 56.76 -18.42
N SER A 105 16.50 55.66 -18.49
CA SER A 105 17.44 55.24 -19.58
C SER A 105 18.98 55.47 -19.58
N ARG A 106 19.67 54.45 -20.15
CA ARG A 106 21.00 54.38 -20.84
C ARG A 106 22.33 54.32 -20.05
N ILE A 107 23.35 53.81 -20.77
CA ILE A 107 24.71 53.40 -20.38
C ILE A 107 25.73 54.33 -21.04
N PRO A 108 26.90 54.58 -20.42
CA PRO A 108 28.17 54.67 -21.16
C PRO A 108 29.31 53.80 -20.56
N THR A 109 30.39 53.63 -21.32
CA THR A 109 31.54 52.74 -21.06
C THR A 109 32.87 53.49 -20.88
N THR A 110 33.95 52.75 -20.54
CA THR A 110 35.38 53.16 -20.46
C THR A 110 35.76 53.98 -19.21
N LEU A 111 36.84 53.66 -18.47
CA LEU A 111 38.25 53.67 -18.89
C LEU A 111 39.16 52.72 -18.06
N GLU A 112 40.42 52.56 -18.48
CA GLU A 112 41.41 51.66 -17.86
C GLU A 112 42.13 52.24 -16.62
N ARG A 113 42.63 51.36 -15.73
CA ARG A 113 44.06 51.40 -15.37
C ARG A 113 44.63 50.05 -14.90
N LYS A 114 45.91 49.85 -15.21
CA LYS A 114 46.73 48.65 -14.95
C LYS A 114 47.38 48.73 -13.57
N LEU A 115 47.75 47.59 -12.98
CA LEU A 115 49.12 47.38 -12.47
C LEU A 115 49.46 45.90 -12.17
N SER A 116 50.70 45.55 -12.51
CA SER A 116 51.52 44.36 -12.22
C SER A 116 51.14 43.48 -11.02
N SER A 117 51.10 42.14 -11.12
CA SER A 117 52.23 41.21 -11.43
C SER A 117 53.36 41.15 -10.38
N ARG A 118 53.47 40.01 -9.67
CA ARG A 118 54.76 39.43 -9.26
C ARG A 118 54.73 37.90 -9.38
N ARG A 119 55.82 37.33 -9.90
CA ARG A 119 56.07 35.88 -10.02
C ARG A 119 56.86 35.36 -8.82
N MET A 120 56.73 34.08 -8.50
CA MET A 120 57.78 33.02 -8.45
C MET A 120 57.05 31.72 -7.99
N THR A 121 57.10 30.54 -8.63
CA THR A 121 58.23 29.62 -8.96
C THR A 121 58.96 29.15 -7.68
N THR A 122 59.25 27.86 -7.43
CA THR A 122 59.54 26.75 -8.38
C THR A 122 59.46 25.36 -7.71
N ARG A 123 58.92 24.31 -8.40
CA ARG A 123 59.19 22.83 -8.27
C ARG A 123 59.10 22.17 -6.85
N GLN A 124 59.01 20.85 -6.65
CA GLN A 124 59.40 19.70 -7.48
C GLN A 124 58.49 18.44 -7.26
N THR A 125 58.78 17.38 -8.03
CA THR A 125 57.97 16.16 -8.27
C THR A 125 58.27 14.96 -7.37
N CYS A 126 57.27 14.07 -7.16
CA CYS A 126 57.43 12.61 -7.19
C CYS A 126 56.10 11.90 -7.53
N MET A 127 56.12 10.59 -7.84
CA MET A 127 55.06 9.85 -8.52
C MET A 127 54.75 8.48 -7.87
N PHE A 128 53.49 8.02 -8.01
CA PHE A 128 53.01 6.61 -8.02
C PHE A 128 53.50 5.57 -6.98
N ARG A 129 52.54 4.96 -6.25
CA ARG A 129 52.37 3.48 -6.28
C ARG A 129 50.95 3.03 -5.87
N GLN A 130 50.56 1.82 -6.29
CA GLN A 130 49.32 1.12 -5.92
C GLN A 130 49.54 0.21 -4.69
N PRO A 131 48.49 -0.10 -3.90
CA PRO A 131 48.52 -1.16 -2.89
C PRO A 131 48.34 -2.57 -3.50
N ALA A 132 48.85 -3.59 -2.81
CA ALA A 132 48.85 -5.01 -3.21
C ALA A 132 48.23 -5.90 -2.11
N PRO A 133 47.90 -7.19 -2.35
CA PRO A 133 47.08 -8.00 -1.43
C PRO A 133 47.83 -8.54 -0.20
N PRO A 134 47.12 -9.01 0.84
CA PRO A 134 47.71 -9.57 2.06
C PRO A 134 48.39 -10.94 1.82
N PRO A 135 49.32 -11.36 2.71
CA PRO A 135 50.20 -12.51 2.50
C PRO A 135 49.58 -13.87 2.88
N VAL A 136 50.17 -14.93 2.33
CA VAL A 136 49.95 -16.33 2.71
C VAL A 136 51.06 -16.78 3.68
N VAL A 137 50.71 -17.57 4.69
CA VAL A 137 51.65 -18.35 5.53
C VAL A 137 51.15 -19.79 5.56
N SER A 138 52.05 -20.78 5.59
CA SER A 138 51.71 -22.19 5.38
C SER A 138 52.30 -23.12 6.43
N ALA A 139 51.44 -23.98 7.00
CA ALA A 139 51.74 -25.26 7.66
C ALA A 139 50.48 -26.13 7.52
N MET A 140 50.47 -27.35 6.98
CA MET A 140 51.25 -28.57 7.22
C MET A 140 50.83 -29.40 8.45
N ALA A 141 49.60 -29.95 8.37
CA ALA A 141 49.23 -31.34 8.73
C ALA A 141 47.89 -31.61 7.98
N ALA A 142 47.63 -32.64 7.17
CA ALA A 142 48.18 -33.98 6.96
C ALA A 142 47.66 -35.07 7.92
N GLU A 143 46.53 -35.69 7.56
CA GLU A 143 46.32 -37.15 7.68
C GLU A 143 45.26 -37.65 6.67
N GLU A 144 45.08 -38.97 6.62
CA GLU A 144 44.46 -39.78 5.54
C GLU A 144 42.92 -39.62 5.43
N VAL A 145 42.25 -39.71 4.27
CA VAL A 145 42.25 -40.70 3.16
C VAL A 145 41.61 -42.05 3.55
N LEU A 146 40.36 -42.24 3.12
CA LEU A 146 39.82 -43.56 2.78
C LEU A 146 38.68 -43.42 1.75
N SER A 147 38.81 -44.14 0.65
CA SER A 147 37.88 -44.19 -0.49
C SER A 147 36.89 -45.36 -0.37
N HIS A 148 35.75 -45.31 -1.06
CA HIS A 148 35.28 -46.44 -1.90
C HIS A 148 34.15 -46.04 -2.86
N ASP A 149 34.51 -46.04 -4.15
CA ASP A 149 33.83 -46.59 -5.33
C ASP A 149 32.29 -46.54 -5.55
N LEU A 150 31.95 -46.21 -6.79
CA LEU A 150 30.70 -46.53 -7.48
C LEU A 150 30.62 -48.03 -7.79
N PRO A 151 29.42 -48.58 -8.07
CA PRO A 151 29.14 -48.83 -9.48
C PRO A 151 27.72 -48.45 -9.92
N SER A 152 27.53 -48.46 -11.25
CA SER A 152 26.24 -48.18 -11.91
C SER A 152 25.56 -49.47 -12.38
N SER A 153 24.23 -49.43 -12.50
CA SER A 153 23.47 -49.79 -13.73
C SER A 153 22.37 -50.87 -13.64
N THR A 154 21.39 -50.65 -14.52
CA THR A 154 20.58 -51.66 -15.25
C THR A 154 19.38 -52.35 -14.55
N ILE A 155 18.33 -52.52 -15.36
CA ILE A 155 17.01 -53.10 -15.07
C ILE A 155 17.04 -54.62 -15.33
N PRO A 156 16.39 -55.45 -14.48
CA PRO A 156 15.42 -56.39 -15.05
C PRO A 156 14.15 -56.65 -14.22
N LYS A 157 13.04 -56.87 -14.94
CA LYS A 157 11.92 -57.76 -14.61
C LYS A 157 12.05 -58.99 -15.56
N PRO A 158 11.41 -60.18 -15.37
CA PRO A 158 10.14 -60.37 -14.67
C PRO A 158 9.90 -61.70 -13.89
N SER A 159 8.71 -61.77 -13.26
CA SER A 159 7.83 -62.94 -13.09
C SER A 159 8.16 -64.08 -12.09
N GLY A 160 7.10 -64.61 -11.47
CA GLY A 160 7.09 -65.79 -10.58
C GLY A 160 7.07 -65.44 -9.08
N TYR A 161 6.24 -66.07 -8.21
CA TYR A 161 5.20 -67.08 -8.44
C TYR A 161 4.13 -67.00 -7.33
N GLN A 162 2.84 -67.14 -7.69
CA GLN A 162 1.64 -67.54 -6.88
C GLN A 162 1.45 -67.05 -5.42
N ARG A 163 0.25 -66.67 -4.96
CA ARG A 163 -1.12 -67.11 -5.34
C ARG A 163 -2.03 -65.98 -5.85
N ARG A 164 -3.16 -66.36 -6.48
CA ARG A 164 -4.20 -65.47 -7.03
C ARG A 164 -5.55 -65.61 -6.29
N PHE A 165 -6.34 -64.54 -6.41
CA PHE A 165 -7.81 -64.43 -6.46
C PHE A 165 -8.68 -65.72 -6.40
N VAL A 166 -9.74 -65.64 -5.57
CA VAL A 166 -11.12 -66.11 -5.83
C VAL A 166 -12.05 -65.11 -5.09
N SER A 167 -12.59 -64.03 -5.67
CA SER A 167 -13.59 -63.86 -6.75
C SER A 167 -15.05 -64.13 -6.35
N LYS A 168 -15.92 -63.11 -6.51
CA LYS A 168 -17.11 -63.16 -7.40
C LYS A 168 -17.79 -61.78 -7.57
N PRO A 169 -18.25 -61.41 -8.79
CA PRO A 169 -19.00 -60.17 -9.06
C PRO A 169 -20.51 -60.40 -9.35
N ALA A 170 -21.25 -59.29 -9.50
CA ALA A 170 -22.47 -59.05 -10.31
C ALA A 170 -23.37 -60.25 -10.70
N SER A 171 -24.64 -60.31 -10.29
CA SER A 171 -25.84 -59.77 -11.01
C SER A 171 -27.00 -60.80 -10.86
N PRO A 172 -28.27 -60.59 -11.28
CA PRO A 172 -28.86 -59.48 -12.06
C PRO A 172 -30.19 -58.89 -11.51
N LEU A 173 -30.84 -58.03 -12.31
CA LEU A 173 -32.28 -57.72 -12.25
C LEU A 173 -32.88 -57.85 -13.66
N LEU A 174 -33.97 -58.61 -13.80
CA LEU A 174 -34.89 -58.64 -14.95
C LEU A 174 -36.33 -58.96 -14.44
N PRO A 175 -37.40 -58.76 -15.23
CA PRO A 175 -38.70 -58.30 -14.69
C PRO A 175 -39.87 -59.32 -14.73
N THR A 176 -41.09 -58.76 -14.64
CA THR A 176 -42.44 -59.22 -15.08
C THR A 176 -43.37 -60.04 -14.16
N ALA A 177 -44.61 -59.52 -14.11
CA ALA A 177 -45.94 -60.19 -14.08
C ALA A 177 -46.50 -60.90 -12.82
N GLU A 178 -47.57 -60.28 -12.27
CA GLU A 178 -48.95 -60.80 -12.05
C GLU A 178 -49.28 -62.08 -11.27
N ALA A 179 -50.48 -62.05 -10.63
CA ALA A 179 -51.37 -63.18 -10.25
C ALA A 179 -50.93 -64.12 -9.07
N ILE A 180 -51.81 -64.81 -8.30
CA ILE A 180 -53.28 -64.78 -8.05
C ILE A 180 -53.60 -65.52 -6.71
N CYS A 181 -54.70 -65.16 -5.99
CA CYS A 181 -55.40 -65.92 -4.91
C CYS A 181 -54.60 -66.39 -3.64
N GLU A 182 -55.16 -66.93 -2.55
CA GLU A 182 -56.54 -67.18 -2.02
C GLU A 182 -56.46 -67.15 -0.46
N SER A 183 -57.30 -66.41 0.30
CA SER A 183 -58.61 -66.77 0.93
C SER A 183 -58.56 -67.43 2.34
N GLU A 184 -59.72 -67.50 3.03
CA GLU A 184 -59.98 -68.07 4.39
C GLU A 184 -59.41 -67.27 5.62
N ALA A 185 -60.08 -67.14 6.78
CA ALA A 185 -61.51 -67.27 7.12
C ALA A 185 -61.90 -66.58 8.46
N SER A 186 -63.08 -65.94 8.48
CA SER A 186 -64.07 -65.78 9.58
C SER A 186 -63.70 -65.72 11.09
N LYS A 187 -64.15 -64.65 11.79
CA LYS A 187 -65.25 -64.74 12.80
C LYS A 187 -65.73 -63.41 13.44
N CYS A 188 -67.06 -63.27 13.51
CA CYS A 188 -67.98 -62.58 14.45
C CYS A 188 -67.64 -61.23 15.15
N ALA A 189 -68.67 -60.36 15.21
CA ALA A 189 -68.77 -59.18 16.08
C ALA A 189 -69.41 -59.51 17.46
N PRO A 190 -69.56 -58.52 18.37
CA PRO A 190 -70.89 -57.89 18.51
C PRO A 190 -70.86 -56.35 18.58
N MET A 191 -72.04 -55.71 18.65
CA MET A 191 -72.23 -54.26 18.48
C MET A 191 -72.32 -53.45 19.78
N GLY A 192 -72.01 -52.15 19.69
CA GLY A 192 -72.42 -51.10 20.63
C GLY A 192 -72.52 -49.73 19.94
N PRO A 193 -73.59 -48.94 20.13
CA PRO A 193 -73.72 -47.55 19.65
C PRO A 193 -73.01 -46.57 20.65
N PRO A 194 -72.89 -45.24 20.41
CA PRO A 194 -73.69 -44.41 19.49
C PRO A 194 -72.96 -43.25 18.75
N SER A 195 -73.78 -42.37 18.15
CA SER A 195 -73.55 -40.92 17.98
C SER A 195 -72.86 -40.41 16.70
N HIS A 196 -73.65 -39.72 15.86
CA HIS A 196 -73.14 -38.77 14.87
C HIS A 196 -72.76 -37.44 15.54
N ARG A 197 -71.48 -37.03 15.46
CA ARG A 197 -71.14 -35.59 15.33
C ARG A 197 -69.79 -35.33 14.67
N MET A 198 -69.85 -34.61 13.54
CA MET A 198 -68.79 -33.83 12.88
C MET A 198 -67.47 -34.53 12.47
N SER A 199 -67.17 -34.49 11.16
CA SER A 199 -65.84 -34.83 10.62
C SER A 199 -65.33 -33.91 9.50
N GLN A 200 -65.95 -32.75 9.25
CA GLN A 200 -65.39 -31.72 8.34
C GLN A 200 -63.98 -31.24 8.77
N VAL A 201 -63.70 -31.25 10.09
CA VAL A 201 -62.36 -31.00 10.65
C VAL A 201 -61.35 -32.07 10.21
N SER A 202 -61.79 -33.26 9.81
CA SER A 202 -60.89 -34.31 9.30
C SER A 202 -60.41 -34.02 7.88
N GLU A 203 -61.20 -33.35 7.04
CA GLU A 203 -60.84 -33.08 5.64
C GLU A 203 -59.91 -31.88 5.51
N THR A 204 -60.14 -30.82 6.29
CA THR A 204 -59.19 -29.70 6.40
C THR A 204 -57.84 -30.19 6.95
N ASN A 205 -57.84 -31.05 7.98
CA ASN A 205 -56.61 -31.67 8.48
C ASN A 205 -55.97 -32.64 7.48
N LYS A 206 -56.74 -33.39 6.68
CA LYS A 206 -56.20 -34.23 5.59
C LYS A 206 -55.56 -33.38 4.49
N MET A 207 -56.18 -32.26 4.08
CA MET A 207 -55.59 -31.33 3.12
C MET A 207 -54.36 -30.61 3.68
N ALA A 208 -54.38 -30.18 4.95
CA ALA A 208 -53.23 -29.59 5.62
C ALA A 208 -52.06 -30.59 5.69
N ASN A 209 -52.31 -31.83 6.13
CA ASN A 209 -51.31 -32.88 6.17
C ASN A 209 -50.82 -33.31 4.78
N LYS A 210 -51.67 -33.27 3.74
CA LYS A 210 -51.27 -33.52 2.34
C LYS A 210 -50.42 -32.37 1.77
N ARG A 211 -50.71 -31.11 2.13
CA ARG A 211 -49.85 -29.96 1.80
C ARG A 211 -48.52 -30.01 2.55
N LEU A 212 -48.54 -30.37 3.84
CA LEU A 212 -47.33 -30.53 4.67
C LEU A 212 -46.45 -31.70 4.22
N SER A 213 -47.03 -32.82 3.75
CA SER A 213 -46.25 -33.94 3.19
C SER A 213 -45.72 -33.63 1.79
N LEU A 214 -46.47 -32.92 0.94
CA LEU A 214 -45.95 -32.41 -0.34
C LEU A 214 -44.82 -31.40 -0.13
N ALA A 215 -44.94 -30.48 0.83
CA ALA A 215 -43.87 -29.56 1.21
C ALA A 215 -42.64 -30.31 1.71
N LYS A 216 -42.78 -31.20 2.70
CA LYS A 216 -41.67 -32.01 3.23
C LYS A 216 -41.02 -32.91 2.17
N ASN A 217 -41.78 -33.43 1.20
CA ASN A 217 -41.21 -34.17 0.08
C ASN A 217 -40.44 -33.25 -0.87
N SER A 218 -40.92 -32.02 -1.14
CA SER A 218 -40.19 -31.04 -1.96
C SER A 218 -38.86 -30.59 -1.32
N GLU A 219 -38.81 -30.47 0.01
CA GLU A 219 -37.57 -30.22 0.76
C GLU A 219 -36.67 -31.48 0.79
N GLY A 220 -37.26 -32.65 0.96
CA GLY A 220 -36.54 -33.93 1.00
C GLY A 220 -35.87 -34.29 -0.33
N GLN A 221 -36.53 -34.01 -1.45
CA GLN A 221 -36.11 -34.46 -2.78
C GLN A 221 -35.04 -33.56 -3.44
N LYS A 222 -34.73 -32.39 -2.86
CA LYS A 222 -33.54 -31.57 -3.21
C LYS A 222 -32.27 -31.94 -2.42
N ARG A 223 -32.29 -32.97 -1.58
CA ARG A 223 -31.07 -33.50 -0.91
C ARG A 223 -30.44 -34.64 -1.71
N GLY A 224 -29.31 -34.39 -2.40
CA GLY A 224 -28.42 -35.52 -2.76
C GLY A 224 -27.63 -35.52 -4.08
N LYS A 225 -27.29 -34.38 -4.67
CA LYS A 225 -25.97 -34.24 -5.30
C LYS A 225 -25.16 -33.20 -4.53
N PHE A 226 -23.83 -33.27 -4.65
CA PHE A 226 -22.84 -32.62 -3.78
C PHE A 226 -22.86 -33.06 -2.31
N GLY A 227 -21.84 -33.85 -1.95
CA GLY A 227 -21.51 -34.18 -0.57
C GLY A 227 -20.99 -32.98 0.24
N ASP A 228 -20.29 -33.27 1.34
CA ASP A 228 -19.84 -32.31 2.35
C ASP A 228 -20.99 -31.53 3.01
N THR A 229 -21.55 -32.10 4.08
CA THR A 229 -22.44 -31.40 5.02
C THR A 229 -21.68 -30.50 6.00
N GLY A 230 -20.34 -30.58 6.05
CA GLY A 230 -19.47 -29.85 6.97
C GLY A 230 -18.68 -28.71 6.32
N ARG A 231 -19.27 -28.00 5.33
CA ARG A 231 -18.69 -26.77 4.76
C ARG A 231 -19.27 -25.54 5.47
N PRO A 232 -18.46 -24.65 6.05
CA PRO A 232 -18.95 -23.37 6.58
C PRO A 232 -19.58 -22.54 5.44
N ASN A 233 -20.63 -21.77 5.74
CA ASN A 233 -21.31 -20.91 4.76
C ASN A 233 -21.89 -21.63 3.51
N LYS A 234 -22.19 -22.95 3.61
CA LYS A 234 -22.73 -23.77 2.51
C LYS A 234 -23.91 -23.16 1.76
N GLN A 235 -24.79 -22.40 2.42
CA GLN A 235 -25.90 -21.68 1.75
C GLN A 235 -25.41 -20.71 0.67
N PHE A 236 -24.43 -19.84 0.97
CA PHE A 236 -23.87 -18.92 -0.01
C PHE A 236 -23.16 -19.67 -1.15
N TYR A 237 -22.45 -20.77 -0.84
CA TYR A 237 -21.85 -21.62 -1.86
C TYR A 237 -22.89 -22.18 -2.83
N GLN A 238 -24.01 -22.72 -2.32
CA GLN A 238 -25.09 -23.23 -3.18
C GLN A 238 -25.69 -22.13 -4.06
N MET A 239 -25.96 -20.93 -3.52
CA MET A 239 -26.48 -19.81 -4.30
C MET A 239 -25.51 -19.33 -5.39
N ILE A 240 -24.20 -19.40 -5.14
CA ILE A 240 -23.17 -19.02 -6.12
C ILE A 240 -23.08 -20.05 -7.26
N GLU A 241 -23.10 -21.35 -6.95
CA GLU A 241 -23.04 -22.39 -7.99
C GLU A 241 -24.35 -22.45 -8.80
N GLU A 242 -25.53 -22.32 -8.16
CA GLU A 242 -26.82 -22.19 -8.84
C GLU A 242 -26.85 -20.98 -9.79
N TYR A 243 -26.22 -19.84 -9.41
CA TYR A 243 -26.08 -18.70 -10.31
C TYR A 243 -25.08 -18.98 -11.45
N ARG A 244 -23.97 -19.66 -11.18
CA ARG A 244 -22.94 -20.00 -12.18
C ARG A 244 -23.45 -20.96 -13.25
N GLU A 245 -24.40 -21.84 -12.92
CA GLU A 245 -25.10 -22.68 -13.91
C GLU A 245 -25.92 -21.85 -14.93
N THR A 246 -26.25 -20.59 -14.63
CA THR A 246 -26.95 -19.68 -15.57
C THR A 246 -26.04 -18.84 -16.47
N LEU A 247 -24.71 -18.89 -16.26
CA LEU A 247 -23.75 -18.06 -16.98
C LEU A 247 -23.07 -18.81 -18.13
N GLU A 248 -23.18 -18.26 -19.34
CA GLU A 248 -22.28 -18.60 -20.43
C GLU A 248 -20.86 -18.07 -20.12
N LYS A 249 -19.83 -18.88 -20.44
CA LYS A 249 -18.42 -18.52 -20.24
C LYS A 249 -17.67 -18.53 -21.57
N VAL A 250 -17.10 -17.39 -21.94
CA VAL A 250 -16.27 -17.19 -23.12
C VAL A 250 -14.83 -16.86 -22.67
N PRO A 251 -13.95 -17.86 -22.51
CA PRO A 251 -12.58 -17.62 -22.07
C PRO A 251 -11.79 -16.82 -23.13
N MET A 252 -10.93 -15.90 -22.70
CA MET A 252 -10.08 -15.14 -23.62
C MET A 252 -8.97 -16.01 -24.21
N SER A 253 -8.69 -15.82 -25.50
CA SER A 253 -7.71 -16.59 -26.26
C SER A 253 -6.51 -15.75 -26.67
N LEU A 254 -5.37 -16.41 -26.93
CA LEU A 254 -4.20 -15.78 -27.53
C LEU A 254 -4.49 -15.25 -28.95
N SER A 255 -5.56 -15.69 -29.62
CA SER A 255 -5.99 -15.18 -30.93
C SER A 255 -6.46 -13.73 -30.92
N ASP A 256 -6.88 -13.21 -29.76
CA ASP A 256 -7.84 -12.11 -29.75
C ASP A 256 -7.17 -10.74 -30.04
N PRO A 257 -7.87 -9.82 -30.72
CA PRO A 257 -7.27 -8.59 -31.21
C PRO A 257 -7.01 -7.59 -30.07
N VAL A 258 -5.75 -7.19 -29.89
CA VAL A 258 -5.34 -6.24 -28.85
C VAL A 258 -5.77 -4.81 -29.24
N LYS A 259 -6.73 -4.25 -28.50
CA LYS A 259 -7.23 -2.87 -28.67
C LYS A 259 -6.23 -1.83 -28.12
N PRO A 260 -5.90 -0.76 -28.86
CA PRO A 260 -4.95 0.25 -28.41
C PRO A 260 -5.61 1.37 -27.58
N HIS A 261 -5.44 1.34 -26.26
CA HIS A 261 -5.87 2.44 -25.37
C HIS A 261 -4.67 3.30 -24.88
N ARG A 262 -4.92 4.53 -24.39
CA ARG A 262 -3.90 5.35 -23.71
C ARG A 262 -3.68 4.85 -22.28
N ILE A 263 -4.76 4.62 -21.55
CA ILE A 263 -4.77 3.91 -20.28
C ILE A 263 -5.49 2.59 -20.51
N CYS A 264 -4.86 1.47 -20.20
CA CYS A 264 -5.49 0.14 -20.28
C CYS A 264 -5.74 -0.38 -18.86
N VAL A 265 -6.97 -0.74 -18.53
CA VAL A 265 -7.31 -1.26 -17.20
C VAL A 265 -7.78 -2.70 -17.32
N CYS A 266 -7.03 -3.60 -16.68
CA CYS A 266 -7.29 -5.04 -16.71
C CYS A 266 -7.51 -5.55 -15.29
N VAL A 267 -8.21 -6.68 -15.15
CA VAL A 267 -8.34 -7.40 -13.87
C VAL A 267 -7.86 -8.84 -14.02
N ARG A 268 -7.15 -9.37 -13.01
CA ARG A 268 -6.74 -10.78 -12.93
C ARG A 268 -7.20 -11.39 -11.62
N LYS A 269 -8.05 -12.41 -11.72
CA LYS A 269 -8.36 -13.35 -10.64
C LYS A 269 -7.19 -14.33 -10.52
N ARG A 270 -6.76 -14.65 -9.31
CA ARG A 270 -5.89 -15.81 -9.04
C ARG A 270 -6.74 -17.02 -8.62
N PRO A 271 -6.24 -18.27 -8.73
CA PRO A 271 -6.89 -19.42 -8.12
C PRO A 271 -6.90 -19.32 -6.57
N LEU A 272 -7.82 -20.07 -5.95
CA LEU A 272 -7.80 -20.32 -4.50
C LEU A 272 -6.52 -21.09 -4.12
N ASN A 273 -5.82 -20.63 -3.09
CA ASN A 273 -4.58 -21.26 -2.65
C ASN A 273 -4.85 -22.45 -1.69
N LYS A 274 -3.82 -23.29 -1.46
CA LYS A 274 -3.96 -24.50 -0.62
C LYS A 274 -4.44 -24.24 0.81
N LYS A 275 -4.21 -23.04 1.39
CA LYS A 275 -4.71 -22.68 2.73
C LYS A 275 -6.18 -22.29 2.70
N GLU A 276 -6.63 -21.58 1.67
CA GLU A 276 -8.03 -21.21 1.43
C GLU A 276 -8.88 -22.46 1.15
N LEU A 277 -8.38 -23.37 0.30
CA LEU A 277 -8.99 -24.67 0.03
C LEU A 277 -9.10 -25.54 1.30
N ALA A 278 -8.06 -25.58 2.13
CA ALA A 278 -8.08 -26.30 3.41
C ALA A 278 -9.08 -25.70 4.42
N LYS A 279 -9.27 -24.38 4.42
CA LYS A 279 -10.33 -23.68 5.17
C LYS A 279 -11.74 -23.87 4.58
N LYS A 280 -11.87 -24.48 3.39
CA LYS A 280 -13.09 -24.53 2.58
C LYS A 280 -13.66 -23.13 2.27
N GLU A 281 -12.78 -22.15 2.00
CA GLU A 281 -13.25 -20.84 1.53
C GLU A 281 -14.02 -20.94 0.21
N ILE A 282 -15.01 -20.07 0.07
CA ILE A 282 -15.88 -19.99 -1.10
C ILE A 282 -15.25 -19.01 -2.08
N ASP A 283 -15.18 -19.38 -3.36
CA ASP A 283 -14.84 -18.47 -4.44
C ASP A 283 -16.08 -17.60 -4.77
N VAL A 284 -15.96 -16.29 -4.58
CA VAL A 284 -17.03 -15.30 -4.82
C VAL A 284 -16.85 -14.53 -6.12
N VAL A 285 -15.85 -14.87 -6.95
CA VAL A 285 -15.57 -14.15 -8.20
C VAL A 285 -15.82 -15.06 -9.39
N THR A 286 -16.62 -14.59 -10.35
CA THR A 286 -16.82 -15.29 -11.62
C THR A 286 -16.46 -14.35 -12.77
N ILE A 287 -15.61 -14.81 -13.69
CA ILE A 287 -15.29 -14.10 -14.92
C ILE A 287 -15.99 -14.83 -16.06
N PRO A 288 -17.05 -14.25 -16.65
CA PRO A 288 -17.77 -14.86 -17.78
C PRO A 288 -17.07 -14.61 -19.12
N GLY A 289 -16.10 -13.69 -19.18
CA GLY A 289 -15.36 -13.34 -20.41
C GLY A 289 -15.59 -11.90 -20.86
N ASN A 290 -15.15 -11.59 -22.09
CA ASN A 290 -15.42 -10.32 -22.79
C ASN A 290 -15.07 -9.03 -22.01
N GLY A 291 -14.11 -9.07 -21.08
CA GLY A 291 -13.75 -7.94 -20.22
C GLY A 291 -14.67 -7.75 -19.00
N ALA A 292 -15.78 -8.50 -18.90
CA ALA A 292 -16.67 -8.48 -17.76
C ALA A 292 -16.11 -9.30 -16.59
N LEU A 293 -16.51 -8.92 -15.37
CA LEU A 293 -16.25 -9.62 -14.12
C LEU A 293 -17.47 -9.49 -13.22
N LEU A 294 -17.82 -10.57 -12.53
CA LEU A 294 -18.91 -10.63 -11.56
C LEU A 294 -18.39 -10.93 -10.15
N LEU A 295 -18.80 -10.12 -9.18
CA LEU A 295 -18.56 -10.34 -7.75
C LEU A 295 -19.88 -10.72 -7.07
N HIS A 296 -19.90 -11.90 -6.45
CA HIS A 296 -21.02 -12.43 -5.68
C HIS A 296 -20.90 -11.99 -4.21
N GLU A 297 -21.25 -10.75 -3.90
CA GLU A 297 -21.09 -10.23 -2.54
C GLU A 297 -22.11 -10.91 -1.59
N PRO A 298 -21.67 -11.70 -0.58
CA PRO A 298 -22.59 -12.43 0.29
C PRO A 298 -23.09 -11.50 1.39
N LYS A 299 -24.38 -11.15 1.34
CA LYS A 299 -25.04 -10.26 2.30
C LYS A 299 -26.12 -10.96 3.11
N GLN A 300 -26.49 -10.32 4.22
CA GLN A 300 -27.57 -10.77 5.10
C GLN A 300 -28.46 -9.57 5.41
N LYS A 301 -29.78 -9.76 5.26
CA LYS A 301 -30.81 -8.77 5.57
C LYS A 301 -31.05 -8.71 7.09
N VAL A 302 -31.80 -7.70 7.53
CA VAL A 302 -32.17 -7.47 8.95
C VAL A 302 -32.99 -8.62 9.54
N ASP A 303 -33.80 -9.30 8.72
CA ASP A 303 -34.55 -10.53 9.04
C ASP A 303 -33.67 -11.80 9.09
N LEU A 304 -32.35 -11.65 9.01
CA LEU A 304 -31.34 -12.71 8.87
C LEU A 304 -31.39 -13.50 7.54
N THR A 305 -32.22 -13.10 6.57
CA THR A 305 -32.27 -13.73 5.24
C THR A 305 -30.97 -13.44 4.47
N LYS A 306 -30.26 -14.50 4.07
CA LYS A 306 -29.05 -14.43 3.26
C LYS A 306 -29.37 -14.23 1.79
N TYR A 307 -28.59 -13.40 1.11
CA TYR A 307 -28.69 -13.15 -0.33
C TYR A 307 -27.33 -12.84 -0.94
N LEU A 308 -27.24 -12.92 -2.27
CA LEU A 308 -26.08 -12.46 -3.03
C LEU A 308 -26.42 -11.11 -3.66
N GLU A 309 -25.52 -10.14 -3.53
CA GLU A 309 -25.53 -8.92 -4.32
C GLU A 309 -24.50 -9.08 -5.45
N ASN A 310 -24.99 -9.33 -6.66
CA ASN A 310 -24.18 -9.67 -7.81
C ASN A 310 -23.71 -8.40 -8.54
N GLN A 311 -22.58 -7.82 -8.12
CA GLN A 311 -22.02 -6.61 -8.71
C GLN A 311 -21.20 -6.95 -9.97
N THR A 312 -21.55 -6.35 -11.12
CA THR A 312 -20.87 -6.56 -12.41
C THR A 312 -19.96 -5.38 -12.75
N PHE A 313 -18.71 -5.66 -13.13
CA PHE A 313 -17.70 -4.68 -13.53
C PHE A 313 -17.20 -4.97 -14.95
N HIS A 314 -16.85 -3.93 -15.72
CA HIS A 314 -16.44 -4.05 -17.12
C HIS A 314 -15.08 -3.40 -17.39
N PHE A 315 -14.02 -4.22 -17.45
CA PHE A 315 -12.65 -3.81 -17.72
C PHE A 315 -12.31 -3.90 -19.21
N ASP A 316 -11.06 -3.61 -19.59
CA ASP A 316 -10.64 -3.76 -21.00
C ASP A 316 -10.31 -5.22 -21.32
N TYR A 317 -9.76 -5.93 -20.34
CA TYR A 317 -9.53 -7.38 -20.34
C TYR A 317 -9.77 -7.93 -18.92
N SER A 318 -10.40 -9.10 -18.81
CA SER A 318 -10.62 -9.82 -17.54
C SER A 318 -10.04 -11.23 -17.62
N PHE A 319 -9.04 -11.50 -16.78
CA PHE A 319 -8.30 -12.76 -16.74
C PHE A 319 -8.79 -13.62 -15.57
N ASP A 320 -9.20 -14.86 -15.89
CA ASP A 320 -9.64 -15.89 -14.94
C ASP A 320 -8.49 -16.54 -14.15
N GLU A 321 -8.84 -17.51 -13.30
CA GLU A 321 -7.91 -18.28 -12.48
C GLU A 321 -6.91 -19.15 -13.27
N ASP A 322 -7.21 -19.50 -14.53
CA ASP A 322 -6.36 -20.34 -15.38
C ASP A 322 -5.40 -19.52 -16.26
N ALA A 323 -5.66 -18.21 -16.41
CA ALA A 323 -4.86 -17.29 -17.21
C ALA A 323 -3.37 -17.22 -16.77
N THR A 324 -2.48 -17.61 -17.67
CA THR A 324 -1.02 -17.61 -17.47
C THR A 324 -0.39 -16.21 -17.46
N ASN A 325 0.83 -16.09 -16.93
CA ASN A 325 1.58 -14.83 -16.99
C ASN A 325 1.79 -14.36 -18.44
N ASP A 326 2.02 -15.28 -19.39
CA ASP A 326 2.20 -15.01 -20.81
C ASP A 326 0.93 -14.44 -21.47
N LEU A 327 -0.25 -14.99 -21.13
CA LEU A 327 -1.54 -14.49 -21.59
C LEU A 327 -1.80 -13.08 -21.06
N VAL A 328 -1.60 -12.86 -19.75
CA VAL A 328 -1.71 -11.53 -19.14
C VAL A 328 -0.74 -10.55 -19.81
N TYR A 329 0.53 -10.93 -19.96
CA TYR A 329 1.58 -10.11 -20.56
C TYR A 329 1.24 -9.66 -21.99
N ARG A 330 0.71 -10.56 -22.83
CA ARG A 330 0.33 -10.30 -24.23
C ARG A 330 -0.64 -9.13 -24.39
N PHE A 331 -1.64 -9.03 -23.51
CA PHE A 331 -2.69 -8.01 -23.58
C PHE A 331 -2.37 -6.75 -22.75
N THR A 332 -1.47 -6.84 -21.76
CA THR A 332 -1.14 -5.74 -20.84
C THR A 332 0.13 -4.97 -21.22
N ALA A 333 1.29 -5.59 -21.03
CA ALA A 333 2.60 -4.94 -21.12
C ALA A 333 3.28 -5.08 -22.49
N LYS A 334 3.02 -6.17 -23.22
CA LYS A 334 3.56 -6.39 -24.58
C LYS A 334 3.29 -5.22 -25.55
N PRO A 335 2.09 -4.62 -25.61
CA PRO A 335 1.82 -3.49 -26.50
C PRO A 335 2.61 -2.23 -26.13
N LEU A 336 2.92 -2.06 -24.84
CA LEU A 336 3.66 -0.90 -24.33
C LEU A 336 5.15 -0.95 -24.67
N VAL A 337 5.72 -2.14 -24.93
CA VAL A 337 7.09 -2.28 -25.43
C VAL A 337 7.27 -1.49 -26.72
N LYS A 338 6.29 -1.54 -27.65
CA LYS A 338 6.35 -0.79 -28.91
C LYS A 338 6.44 0.73 -28.67
N THR A 339 5.72 1.26 -27.69
CA THR A 339 5.69 2.69 -27.33
C THR A 339 7.08 3.26 -27.03
N ILE A 340 7.94 2.51 -26.32
CA ILE A 340 9.28 3.02 -25.95
C ILE A 340 10.28 3.03 -27.11
N PHE A 341 10.07 2.21 -28.15
CA PHE A 341 10.82 2.34 -29.41
C PHE A 341 10.32 3.50 -30.27
N GLU A 342 9.06 3.90 -30.10
CA GLU A 342 8.43 5.05 -30.77
C GLU A 342 8.67 6.38 -30.02
N GLY A 343 9.72 6.45 -29.20
CA GLY A 343 10.13 7.66 -28.48
C GLY A 343 9.24 8.02 -27.29
N GLY A 344 8.42 7.07 -26.81
CA GLY A 344 7.41 7.29 -25.79
C GLY A 344 7.77 6.81 -24.39
N MET A 345 6.90 7.16 -23.46
CA MET A 345 6.92 6.68 -22.08
C MET A 345 5.90 5.55 -21.90
N ALA A 346 6.28 4.53 -21.14
CA ALA A 346 5.41 3.41 -20.81
C ALA A 346 5.43 3.14 -19.31
N THR A 347 4.28 2.83 -18.74
CA THR A 347 4.19 2.30 -17.37
C THR A 347 3.20 1.14 -17.29
N CYS A 348 3.57 0.07 -16.60
CA CYS A 348 2.65 -1.01 -16.23
C CYS A 348 2.74 -1.25 -14.72
N PHE A 349 1.62 -1.15 -14.01
CA PHE A 349 1.58 -1.35 -12.55
C PHE A 349 0.56 -2.41 -12.12
N ALA A 350 1.00 -3.32 -11.24
CA ALA A 350 0.14 -4.26 -10.54
C ALA A 350 -0.37 -3.65 -9.23
N TYR A 351 -1.68 -3.67 -9.02
CA TYR A 351 -2.37 -3.07 -7.86
C TYR A 351 -3.34 -4.08 -7.21
N GLY A 352 -3.57 -3.98 -5.90
CA GLY A 352 -4.52 -4.81 -5.15
C GLY A 352 -3.95 -5.30 -3.82
N GLN A 353 -4.69 -6.15 -3.11
CA GLN A 353 -4.33 -6.60 -1.75
C GLN A 353 -3.05 -7.43 -1.71
N THR A 354 -2.47 -7.59 -0.52
CA THR A 354 -1.48 -8.64 -0.27
C THR A 354 -2.07 -10.03 -0.48
N GLY A 355 -1.26 -10.92 -1.05
CA GLY A 355 -1.67 -12.26 -1.45
C GLY A 355 -2.44 -12.37 -2.77
N SER A 356 -2.83 -11.28 -3.43
CA SER A 356 -3.57 -11.32 -4.71
C SER A 356 -2.74 -11.72 -5.95
N GLY A 357 -1.40 -11.74 -5.85
CA GLY A 357 -0.50 -12.19 -6.91
C GLY A 357 0.27 -11.11 -7.67
N LYS A 358 0.30 -9.85 -7.19
CA LYS A 358 1.09 -8.74 -7.78
C LYS A 358 2.54 -9.16 -8.13
N THR A 359 3.32 -9.55 -7.12
CA THR A 359 4.73 -9.93 -7.28
C THR A 359 4.95 -11.22 -8.09
N HIS A 360 3.97 -12.15 -8.10
CA HIS A 360 3.98 -13.34 -8.96
C HIS A 360 3.82 -12.98 -10.44
N THR A 361 3.04 -11.95 -10.73
CA THR A 361 2.77 -11.48 -12.10
C THR A 361 3.94 -10.65 -12.61
N MET A 362 4.44 -9.72 -11.79
CA MET A 362 5.55 -8.85 -12.17
C MET A 362 6.90 -9.59 -12.18
N GLY A 363 7.23 -10.30 -11.09
CA GLY A 363 8.53 -10.93 -10.86
C GLY A 363 8.61 -12.45 -11.09
N GLY A 364 7.50 -13.12 -11.42
CA GLY A 364 7.48 -14.55 -11.78
C GLY A 364 7.18 -15.53 -10.64
N ASP A 365 6.96 -16.80 -11.01
CA ASP A 365 6.52 -17.92 -10.17
C ASP A 365 7.46 -18.15 -8.96
N PHE A 366 6.91 -18.57 -7.81
CA PHE A 366 7.69 -18.95 -6.63
C PHE A 366 7.75 -20.47 -6.45
N SER A 367 8.93 -21.07 -6.64
CA SER A 367 9.22 -22.48 -6.33
C SER A 367 9.88 -22.58 -4.95
N GLY A 368 9.05 -22.66 -3.90
CA GLY A 368 9.51 -22.72 -2.52
C GLY A 368 10.14 -21.40 -2.07
N LYS A 369 11.47 -21.37 -1.86
CA LYS A 369 12.23 -20.15 -1.55
C LYS A 369 12.84 -19.47 -2.77
N SER A 370 12.88 -20.14 -3.93
CA SER A 370 13.41 -19.55 -5.17
C SER A 370 12.28 -18.90 -5.97
N GLN A 371 12.56 -17.78 -6.63
CA GLN A 371 11.64 -17.12 -7.56
C GLN A 371 12.16 -17.29 -8.98
N ASN A 372 11.36 -17.91 -9.85
CA ASN A 372 11.71 -18.10 -11.25
C ASN A 372 11.40 -16.81 -12.04
N SER A 373 12.36 -15.88 -12.01
CA SER A 373 12.20 -14.56 -12.62
C SER A 373 11.99 -14.58 -14.13
N SER A 374 12.38 -15.66 -14.83
CA SER A 374 12.19 -15.79 -16.28
C SER A 374 10.72 -15.72 -16.75
N LYS A 375 9.77 -16.02 -15.85
CA LYS A 375 8.31 -16.02 -16.12
C LYS A 375 7.57 -14.76 -15.65
N GLY A 376 8.27 -13.78 -15.08
CA GLY A 376 7.66 -12.51 -14.70
C GLY A 376 7.45 -11.58 -15.89
N ILE A 377 6.46 -10.68 -15.83
CA ILE A 377 6.31 -9.57 -16.80
C ILE A 377 7.62 -8.78 -16.96
N TYR A 378 8.44 -8.66 -15.91
CA TYR A 378 9.78 -8.08 -15.98
C TYR A 378 10.68 -8.75 -17.03
N ALA A 379 10.76 -10.09 -17.04
CA ALA A 379 11.61 -10.83 -17.98
C ALA A 379 10.97 -10.96 -19.36
N LEU A 380 9.64 -11.14 -19.44
CA LEU A 380 8.91 -11.18 -20.72
C LEU A 380 9.03 -9.84 -21.48
N ALA A 381 8.93 -8.70 -20.76
CA ALA A 381 9.19 -7.39 -21.34
C ALA A 381 10.63 -7.24 -21.85
N ALA A 382 11.63 -7.72 -21.09
CA ALA A 382 13.02 -7.70 -21.53
C ALA A 382 13.25 -8.57 -22.79
N GLN A 383 12.63 -9.76 -22.87
CA GLN A 383 12.70 -10.62 -24.04
C GLN A 383 12.17 -9.94 -25.31
N ASP A 384 11.02 -9.27 -25.25
CA ASP A 384 10.50 -8.51 -26.38
C ASP A 384 11.35 -7.26 -26.69
N VAL A 385 11.86 -6.53 -25.70
CA VAL A 385 12.76 -5.38 -25.94
C VAL A 385 14.00 -5.80 -26.71
N PHE A 386 14.70 -6.85 -26.28
CA PHE A 386 15.85 -7.38 -27.03
C PHE A 386 15.46 -7.96 -28.40
N THR A 387 14.22 -8.44 -28.56
CA THR A 387 13.72 -8.93 -29.84
C THR A 387 13.36 -7.79 -30.81
N LEU A 388 12.86 -6.65 -30.32
CA LEU A 388 12.65 -5.44 -31.13
C LEU A 388 13.97 -4.77 -31.50
N LEU A 389 14.96 -4.71 -30.60
CA LEU A 389 16.30 -4.18 -30.90
C LEU A 389 16.97 -4.89 -32.10
N ARG A 390 16.71 -6.19 -32.29
CA ARG A 390 17.22 -6.97 -33.44
C ARG A 390 16.42 -6.79 -34.74
N GLN A 391 15.31 -6.06 -34.74
CA GLN A 391 14.55 -5.78 -35.97
C GLN A 391 15.21 -4.63 -36.74
N LYS A 392 15.38 -4.77 -38.06
CA LYS A 392 16.05 -3.78 -38.92
C LYS A 392 15.58 -2.33 -38.68
N ARG A 393 14.27 -2.12 -38.53
CA ARG A 393 13.65 -0.80 -38.22
C ARG A 393 14.28 -0.08 -37.01
N TYR A 394 14.70 -0.82 -35.99
CA TYR A 394 15.22 -0.28 -34.74
C TYR A 394 16.73 -0.46 -34.58
N ALA A 395 17.35 -1.41 -35.29
CA ALA A 395 18.80 -1.58 -35.33
C ALA A 395 19.52 -0.31 -35.83
N ASP A 396 19.00 0.31 -36.89
CA ASP A 396 19.55 1.54 -37.49
C ASP A 396 19.44 2.78 -36.57
N MET A 397 18.74 2.67 -35.43
CA MET A 397 18.58 3.78 -34.49
C MET A 397 19.74 3.95 -33.52
N ASP A 398 20.63 2.95 -33.32
CA ASP A 398 21.72 3.00 -32.33
C ASP A 398 21.19 3.22 -30.89
N LEU A 399 20.41 2.24 -30.41
CA LEU A 399 19.72 2.25 -29.11
C LEU A 399 20.41 1.33 -28.10
N CYS A 400 20.97 1.92 -27.04
CA CYS A 400 21.56 1.21 -25.92
C CYS A 400 20.51 0.97 -24.81
N PRO A 401 20.22 -0.28 -24.42
CA PRO A 401 19.32 -0.58 -23.31
C PRO A 401 20.04 -0.55 -21.94
N TYR A 402 19.38 0.07 -20.97
CA TYR A 402 19.79 0.15 -19.57
C TYR A 402 18.65 -0.33 -18.67
N VAL A 403 19.00 -0.81 -17.48
CA VAL A 403 18.05 -1.23 -16.44
C VAL A 403 18.33 -0.52 -15.13
N THR A 404 17.28 -0.04 -14.46
CA THR A 404 17.31 0.37 -13.06
C THR A 404 16.35 -0.49 -12.25
N PHE A 405 16.64 -0.73 -10.98
CA PHE A 405 15.69 -1.38 -10.06
C PHE A 405 15.80 -0.72 -8.69
N PHE A 406 14.70 -0.16 -8.20
CA PHE A 406 14.64 0.50 -6.90
C PHE A 406 13.34 0.20 -6.17
N GLU A 407 13.31 0.43 -4.87
CA GLU A 407 12.09 0.38 -4.06
C GLU A 407 11.77 1.74 -3.42
N ILE A 408 10.49 2.02 -3.26
CA ILE A 408 9.96 3.13 -2.48
C ILE A 408 9.39 2.52 -1.20
N TYR A 409 9.99 2.89 -0.07
CA TYR A 409 9.71 2.32 1.25
C TYR A 409 9.73 3.43 2.31
N ASN A 410 8.67 3.54 3.10
CA ASN A 410 8.51 4.53 4.18
C ASN A 410 8.96 5.96 3.77
N GLY A 411 8.34 6.48 2.70
CA GLY A 411 8.57 7.81 2.12
C GLY A 411 9.91 8.00 1.40
N LYS A 412 10.78 6.98 1.38
CA LYS A 412 12.17 7.07 0.92
C LYS A 412 12.44 6.10 -0.24
N VAL A 413 13.41 6.43 -1.09
CA VAL A 413 13.77 5.63 -2.27
C VAL A 413 15.11 4.95 -2.04
N PHE A 414 15.21 3.67 -2.39
CA PHE A 414 16.41 2.84 -2.18
C PHE A 414 16.76 2.04 -3.43
N ASP A 415 18.02 2.10 -3.86
CA ASP A 415 18.50 1.40 -5.05
C ASP A 415 18.73 -0.11 -4.76
N LEU A 416 17.98 -0.99 -5.42
CA LEU A 416 18.08 -2.44 -5.22
C LEU A 416 19.28 -3.06 -5.96
N LEU A 417 19.81 -2.41 -6.99
CA LEU A 417 21.02 -2.84 -7.69
C LEU A 417 22.29 -2.38 -6.93
N ASN A 418 22.19 -1.29 -6.17
CA ASN A 418 23.26 -0.70 -5.35
C ASN A 418 23.00 -0.84 -3.84
N LYS A 419 22.71 -2.07 -3.37
CA LYS A 419 22.68 -2.49 -1.95
C LYS A 419 21.79 -1.64 -1.02
N LYS A 420 20.62 -1.19 -1.48
CA LYS A 420 19.71 -0.26 -0.80
C LYS A 420 20.34 1.11 -0.48
N ALA A 421 21.18 1.64 -1.36
CA ALA A 421 21.63 3.03 -1.26
C ALA A 421 20.43 3.99 -1.26
N LYS A 422 20.31 4.85 -0.24
CA LYS A 422 19.22 5.84 -0.15
C LYS A 422 19.40 6.93 -1.21
N LEU A 423 18.42 7.07 -2.08
CA LEU A 423 18.40 8.05 -3.17
C LEU A 423 17.62 9.33 -2.79
N ARG A 424 17.78 10.39 -3.60
CA ARG A 424 17.00 11.63 -3.47
C ARG A 424 16.13 11.83 -4.71
N VAL A 425 14.85 12.13 -4.51
CA VAL A 425 13.91 12.50 -5.58
C VAL A 425 13.82 14.02 -5.62
N LEU A 426 14.27 14.62 -6.72
CA LEU A 426 14.23 16.07 -6.98
C LEU A 426 13.37 16.35 -8.23
N GLU A 427 12.91 17.59 -8.36
CA GLU A 427 12.16 18.11 -9.50
C GLU A 427 12.97 19.25 -10.13
N ASP A 428 13.05 19.33 -11.45
CA ASP A 428 13.81 20.37 -12.16
C ASP A 428 12.94 21.58 -12.59
N GLU A 429 13.56 22.58 -13.22
CA GLU A 429 12.88 23.79 -13.74
C GLU A 429 11.79 23.48 -14.78
N LYS A 430 11.81 22.30 -15.39
CA LYS A 430 10.84 21.81 -16.38
C LYS A 430 9.81 20.86 -15.74
N GLN A 431 9.79 20.77 -14.41
CA GLN A 431 8.94 19.88 -13.62
C GLN A 431 9.18 18.39 -13.90
N GLN A 432 10.36 18.01 -14.41
CA GLN A 432 10.74 16.61 -14.60
C GLN A 432 11.31 16.04 -13.31
N VAL A 433 10.86 14.84 -12.91
CA VAL A 433 11.23 14.24 -11.63
C VAL A 433 12.42 13.30 -11.81
N ASN A 434 13.54 13.67 -11.19
CA ASN A 434 14.82 13.00 -11.33
C ASN A 434 15.22 12.29 -10.01
N VAL A 435 15.53 11.01 -10.10
CA VAL A 435 16.00 10.19 -8.96
C VAL A 435 17.53 10.24 -8.90
N VAL A 436 18.06 11.21 -8.15
CA VAL A 436 19.50 11.49 -8.09
C VAL A 436 20.25 10.37 -7.37
N GLY A 437 21.22 9.79 -8.08
CA GLY A 437 22.07 8.69 -7.60
C GLY A 437 21.59 7.29 -7.98
N LEU A 438 20.48 7.17 -8.74
CA LEU A 438 19.99 5.89 -9.25
C LEU A 438 21.01 5.27 -10.23
N TYR A 439 21.33 3.99 -10.04
CA TYR A 439 22.35 3.31 -10.84
C TYR A 439 21.75 2.67 -12.10
N GLU A 440 21.96 3.31 -13.25
CA GLU A 440 21.62 2.76 -14.58
C GLU A 440 22.66 1.71 -15.02
N VAL A 441 22.25 0.43 -15.02
CA VAL A 441 23.10 -0.69 -15.46
C VAL A 441 22.90 -0.92 -16.97
N PRO A 442 23.94 -0.76 -17.82
CA PRO A 442 23.85 -1.16 -19.22
C PRO A 442 23.73 -2.69 -19.31
N VAL A 443 22.87 -3.18 -20.22
CA VAL A 443 22.61 -4.63 -20.40
C VAL A 443 22.82 -5.03 -21.86
N SER A 444 23.37 -6.22 -22.11
CA SER A 444 23.64 -6.72 -23.47
C SER A 444 22.82 -7.95 -23.85
N SER A 445 22.28 -8.66 -22.86
CA SER A 445 21.42 -9.84 -23.05
C SER A 445 20.19 -9.81 -22.15
N VAL A 446 19.21 -10.66 -22.48
CA VAL A 446 18.05 -10.94 -21.60
C VAL A 446 18.51 -11.50 -20.27
N ASP A 447 19.50 -12.38 -20.28
CA ASP A 447 20.04 -13.03 -19.08
C ASP A 447 20.66 -12.02 -18.11
N ASP A 448 21.26 -10.93 -18.61
CA ASP A 448 21.74 -9.84 -17.75
C ASP A 448 20.61 -9.13 -17.03
N VAL A 449 19.47 -8.92 -17.70
CA VAL A 449 18.27 -8.36 -17.07
C VAL A 449 17.70 -9.31 -16.01
N ILE A 450 17.67 -10.62 -16.30
CA ILE A 450 17.23 -11.64 -15.33
C ILE A 450 18.14 -11.63 -14.10
N LYS A 451 19.47 -11.60 -14.27
CA LYS A 451 20.44 -11.46 -13.15
C LYS A 451 20.19 -10.19 -12.32
N MET A 452 19.84 -9.06 -12.95
CA MET A 452 19.53 -7.82 -12.23
C MET A 452 18.18 -7.88 -11.49
N ILE A 453 17.17 -8.54 -12.07
CA ILE A 453 15.89 -8.82 -11.40
C ILE A 453 16.12 -9.71 -10.17
N GLU A 454 16.84 -10.82 -10.31
CA GLU A 454 17.14 -11.75 -9.21
C GLU A 454 17.92 -11.06 -8.08
N LYS A 455 18.97 -10.31 -8.44
CA LYS A 455 19.76 -9.49 -7.50
C LYS A 455 18.89 -8.49 -6.75
N GLY A 456 18.01 -7.77 -7.45
CA GLY A 456 17.13 -6.77 -6.84
C GLY A 456 16.02 -7.38 -5.97
N SER A 457 15.42 -8.50 -6.40
CA SER A 457 14.43 -9.26 -5.63
C SER A 457 15.03 -9.89 -4.36
N ALA A 458 16.26 -10.41 -4.44
CA ALA A 458 17.00 -10.86 -3.26
C ALA A 458 17.32 -9.68 -2.30
N CYS A 459 17.73 -8.53 -2.84
CA CYS A 459 18.00 -7.33 -2.06
C CYS A 459 16.73 -6.78 -1.37
N ARG A 460 15.58 -6.74 -2.08
CA ARG A 460 14.26 -6.40 -1.48
C ARG A 460 13.95 -7.35 -0.31
N THR A 461 14.09 -8.65 -0.55
CA THR A 461 13.81 -9.76 0.38
C THR A 461 14.70 -9.77 1.63
N SER A 462 15.94 -9.29 1.59
CA SER A 462 16.87 -9.39 2.74
C SER A 462 16.53 -8.50 3.94
N GLY A 463 15.40 -7.77 3.92
CA GLY A 463 14.84 -7.03 5.05
C GLY A 463 13.73 -7.74 5.83
N GLN A 464 13.42 -9.01 5.52
CA GLN A 464 12.31 -9.73 6.14
C GLN A 464 12.61 -10.19 7.58
N THR A 465 11.80 -9.72 8.54
CA THR A 465 11.57 -10.44 9.81
C THR A 465 10.45 -11.48 9.60
N PHE A 466 10.35 -12.49 10.48
CA PHE A 466 9.41 -13.61 10.33
C PHE A 466 7.92 -13.23 10.20
N ALA A 467 7.51 -12.03 10.62
CA ALA A 467 6.15 -11.52 10.49
C ALA A 467 5.90 -10.66 9.23
N ASN A 468 6.96 -10.23 8.53
CA ASN A 468 6.92 -9.12 7.59
C ASN A 468 7.35 -9.55 6.18
N ALA A 469 6.38 -9.99 5.36
CA ALA A 469 6.62 -10.31 3.95
C ALA A 469 6.89 -9.03 3.12
N SER A 470 8.16 -8.59 3.07
CA SER A 470 8.61 -7.29 2.54
C SER A 470 8.03 -6.88 1.17
N SER A 471 7.70 -7.82 0.28
CA SER A 471 7.06 -7.54 -1.01
C SER A 471 5.64 -6.92 -0.90
N SER A 472 5.00 -7.00 0.27
CA SER A 472 3.74 -6.29 0.55
C SER A 472 3.93 -4.82 0.96
N ARG A 473 5.14 -4.41 1.34
CA ARG A 473 5.35 -3.15 2.10
C ARG A 473 6.29 -2.13 1.46
N SER A 474 6.99 -2.51 0.39
CA SER A 474 7.68 -1.55 -0.50
C SER A 474 7.10 -1.62 -1.91
N HIS A 475 6.95 -0.46 -2.56
CA HIS A 475 6.64 -0.42 -4.00
C HIS A 475 7.94 -0.63 -4.76
N ALA A 476 8.04 -1.67 -5.58
CA ALA A 476 9.23 -1.93 -6.39
C ALA A 476 9.03 -1.42 -7.83
N VAL A 477 10.02 -0.72 -8.36
CA VAL A 477 10.02 -0.12 -9.70
C VAL A 477 11.26 -0.62 -10.45
N LEU A 478 11.03 -1.51 -11.42
CA LEU A 478 12.02 -1.87 -12.43
C LEU A 478 11.82 -0.94 -13.63
N GLN A 479 12.87 -0.34 -14.18
CA GLN A 479 12.77 0.43 -15.42
C GLN A 479 13.67 -0.14 -16.49
N VAL A 480 13.13 -0.29 -17.70
CA VAL A 480 13.91 -0.54 -18.93
C VAL A 480 13.99 0.78 -19.68
N ILE A 481 15.20 1.27 -19.89
CA ILE A 481 15.49 2.58 -20.45
C ILE A 481 16.23 2.38 -21.77
N LEU A 482 15.73 2.98 -22.85
CA LEU A 482 16.43 3.05 -24.13
C LEU A 482 17.10 4.42 -24.25
N ARG A 483 18.42 4.44 -24.43
CA ARG A 483 19.18 5.67 -24.72
C ARG A 483 19.71 5.65 -26.15
N ARG A 484 19.66 6.80 -26.83
CA ARG A 484 20.24 7.04 -28.15
C ARG A 484 21.37 8.06 -28.01
N ARG A 485 22.63 7.66 -28.26
CA ARG A 485 23.81 8.53 -28.07
C ARG A 485 23.79 9.28 -26.72
N ASN A 486 23.54 8.54 -25.64
CA ASN A 486 23.32 9.00 -24.26
C ASN A 486 22.04 9.81 -23.96
N PHE A 487 21.31 10.33 -24.96
CA PHE A 487 20.00 10.95 -24.73
C PHE A 487 18.93 9.89 -24.41
N LEU A 488 17.94 10.24 -23.59
CA LEU A 488 16.79 9.37 -23.33
C LEU A 488 15.92 9.27 -24.60
N HIS A 489 15.67 8.05 -25.07
CA HIS A 489 14.75 7.77 -26.19
C HIS A 489 13.39 7.29 -25.68
N GLY A 490 13.37 6.35 -24.72
CA GLY A 490 12.12 5.86 -24.13
C GLY A 490 12.35 5.17 -22.78
N LYS A 491 11.31 5.14 -21.93
CA LYS A 491 11.36 4.61 -20.55
C LYS A 491 10.14 3.75 -20.28
N PHE A 492 10.33 2.45 -20.01
CA PHE A 492 9.27 1.54 -19.55
C PHE A 492 9.43 1.27 -18.06
N SER A 493 8.53 1.79 -17.23
CA SER A 493 8.49 1.49 -15.79
C SER A 493 7.52 0.34 -15.51
N LEU A 494 8.03 -0.72 -14.91
CA LEU A 494 7.27 -1.90 -14.48
C LEU A 494 7.21 -1.89 -12.95
N VAL A 495 6.01 -1.81 -12.39
CA VAL A 495 5.79 -1.49 -10.97
C VAL A 495 5.01 -2.61 -10.25
N ASP A 496 5.60 -3.15 -9.20
CA ASP A 496 4.95 -4.03 -8.21
C ASP A 496 4.64 -3.20 -6.96
N LEU A 497 3.41 -2.69 -6.87
CA LEU A 497 2.98 -1.84 -5.75
C LEU A 497 2.90 -2.64 -4.44
N ALA A 498 2.86 -1.94 -3.32
CA ALA A 498 2.53 -2.48 -2.00
C ALA A 498 1.06 -2.98 -1.91
N GLY A 499 0.70 -3.61 -0.79
CA GLY A 499 -0.68 -3.97 -0.46
C GLY A 499 -1.60 -2.77 -0.26
N ASN A 500 -2.90 -2.94 -0.53
CA ASN A 500 -3.95 -1.94 -0.26
C ASN A 500 -4.86 -2.33 0.93
N GLU A 501 -4.42 -3.28 1.75
CA GLU A 501 -5.03 -3.61 3.05
C GLU A 501 -4.91 -2.46 4.07
N ARG A 502 -5.80 -2.47 5.07
CA ARG A 502 -5.91 -1.43 6.09
C ARG A 502 -4.98 -1.70 7.28
N GLY A 503 -4.65 -0.64 8.02
CA GLY A 503 -3.88 -0.75 9.27
C GLY A 503 -4.55 -1.61 10.36
N THR A 504 -5.87 -1.78 10.30
CA THR A 504 -6.65 -2.68 11.17
C THR A 504 -6.32 -4.16 10.99
N ASP A 505 -5.73 -4.52 9.86
CA ASP A 505 -5.58 -5.91 9.41
C ASP A 505 -4.21 -6.49 9.84
N VAL A 506 -3.38 -5.64 10.45
CA VAL A 506 -2.06 -5.96 10.98
C VAL A 506 -2.20 -6.52 12.39
N SER A 507 -1.89 -7.80 12.58
CA SER A 507 -2.02 -8.47 13.89
C SER A 507 -1.00 -8.03 14.95
N ASN A 508 -0.02 -7.20 14.60
CA ASN A 508 1.07 -6.76 15.47
C ASN A 508 1.12 -5.22 15.53
N ASN A 509 0.70 -4.64 16.66
CA ASN A 509 0.60 -3.19 16.88
C ASN A 509 1.96 -2.50 17.13
N ASP A 510 3.02 -2.95 16.44
CA ASP A 510 4.33 -2.31 16.51
C ASP A 510 4.26 -0.91 15.88
N ARG A 511 4.71 0.12 16.62
CA ARG A 511 4.73 1.52 16.13
C ARG A 511 5.41 1.66 14.76
N HIS A 512 6.45 0.88 14.50
CA HIS A 512 7.12 0.83 13.19
C HIS A 512 6.19 0.33 12.07
N THR A 513 5.51 -0.81 12.29
CA THR A 513 4.58 -1.41 11.32
C THR A 513 3.35 -0.52 11.07
N ILE A 514 2.89 0.20 12.10
CA ILE A 514 1.79 1.19 11.97
C ILE A 514 2.22 2.35 11.06
N VAL A 515 3.41 2.94 11.26
CA VAL A 515 3.95 4.02 10.41
C VAL A 515 4.20 3.53 8.97
N GLU A 516 4.76 2.33 8.83
CA GLU A 516 4.97 1.65 7.54
C GLU A 516 3.65 1.50 6.77
N THR A 517 2.59 1.02 7.44
CA THR A 517 1.25 0.81 6.85
C THR A 517 0.53 2.13 6.55
N ALA A 518 0.73 3.17 7.36
CA ALA A 518 0.21 4.51 7.11
C ALA A 518 0.82 5.14 5.84
N GLU A 519 2.13 5.00 5.62
CA GLU A 519 2.82 5.57 4.46
C GLU A 519 2.56 4.77 3.16
N ILE A 520 2.34 3.46 3.25
CA ILE A 520 1.79 2.66 2.15
C ILE A 520 0.43 3.20 1.73
N ASN A 521 -0.49 3.40 2.69
CA ASN A 521 -1.82 3.93 2.41
C ASN A 521 -1.76 5.40 1.92
N ARG A 522 -0.87 6.24 2.46
CA ARG A 522 -0.62 7.61 1.96
C ARG A 522 -0.23 7.62 0.48
N SER A 523 0.69 6.75 0.08
CA SER A 523 1.18 6.68 -1.31
C SER A 523 0.17 6.09 -2.29
N LEU A 524 -0.66 5.13 -1.85
CA LEU A 524 -1.78 4.62 -2.66
C LEU A 524 -2.95 5.61 -2.75
N LEU A 525 -3.26 6.34 -1.68
CA LEU A 525 -4.25 7.42 -1.70
C LEU A 525 -3.80 8.57 -2.59
N ALA A 526 -2.53 8.99 -2.52
CA ALA A 526 -1.96 9.97 -3.43
C ALA A 526 -2.12 9.55 -4.90
N LEU A 527 -1.91 8.26 -5.22
CA LEU A 527 -2.11 7.73 -6.57
C LEU A 527 -3.59 7.76 -6.98
N LYS A 528 -4.52 7.42 -6.08
CA LYS A 528 -5.98 7.57 -6.30
C LYS A 528 -6.36 9.01 -6.62
N GLU A 529 -5.85 9.97 -5.86
CA GLU A 529 -6.19 11.38 -6.03
C GLU A 529 -5.55 12.02 -7.28
N CYS A 530 -4.35 11.59 -7.68
CA CYS A 530 -3.76 11.98 -8.96
C CYS A 530 -4.59 11.48 -10.15
N ILE A 531 -5.06 10.23 -10.09
CA ILE A 531 -5.95 9.62 -11.09
C ILE A 531 -7.31 10.34 -11.12
N ARG A 532 -7.94 10.57 -9.95
CA ARG A 532 -9.24 11.28 -9.86
C ARG A 532 -9.16 12.67 -10.48
N SER A 533 -8.12 13.43 -10.15
CA SER A 533 -7.91 14.80 -10.65
C SER A 533 -7.63 14.81 -12.16
N LEU A 534 -6.88 13.84 -12.68
CA LEU A 534 -6.65 13.65 -14.12
C LEU A 534 -7.97 13.40 -14.87
N GLY A 535 -8.88 12.59 -14.31
CA GLY A 535 -10.19 12.30 -14.91
C GLY A 535 -11.13 13.51 -14.94
N GLN A 536 -11.15 14.26 -13.83
CA GLN A 536 -11.87 15.53 -13.74
C GLN A 536 -11.22 16.67 -14.54
N ASN A 537 -10.08 16.43 -15.21
CA ASN A 537 -9.31 17.42 -15.95
C ASN A 537 -8.93 18.65 -15.09
N SER A 538 -8.70 18.42 -13.79
CA SER A 538 -8.31 19.47 -12.84
C SER A 538 -6.99 20.11 -13.25
N GLU A 539 -6.91 21.44 -13.18
CA GLU A 539 -5.72 22.22 -13.56
C GLU A 539 -4.49 21.84 -12.73
N HIS A 540 -4.66 21.65 -11.43
CA HIS A 540 -3.64 21.13 -10.54
C HIS A 540 -3.88 19.65 -10.22
N ILE A 541 -2.92 18.79 -10.58
CA ILE A 541 -2.91 17.37 -10.22
C ILE A 541 -1.85 17.15 -9.14
N PRO A 542 -2.18 16.59 -7.96
CA PRO A 542 -1.36 16.67 -6.76
C PRO A 542 -0.22 15.63 -6.70
N PHE A 543 0.58 15.52 -7.76
CA PHE A 543 1.67 14.53 -7.87
C PHE A 543 2.70 14.58 -6.74
N ARG A 544 2.86 15.72 -6.05
CA ARG A 544 3.83 15.89 -4.96
C ARG A 544 3.46 15.15 -3.66
N MET A 545 2.20 14.69 -3.50
CA MET A 545 1.68 14.08 -2.26
C MET A 545 2.40 12.81 -1.77
N SER A 546 3.14 12.11 -2.64
CA SER A 546 3.97 10.95 -2.28
C SER A 546 5.17 10.82 -3.21
N LYS A 547 6.24 10.10 -2.79
CA LYS A 547 7.37 9.81 -3.68
C LYS A 547 7.00 8.88 -4.84
N LEU A 548 5.99 8.02 -4.69
CA LEU A 548 5.46 7.18 -5.77
C LEU A 548 4.85 8.04 -6.89
N THR A 549 3.97 8.97 -6.54
CA THR A 549 3.31 9.87 -7.51
C THR A 549 4.28 10.88 -8.13
N GLN A 550 5.31 11.33 -7.39
CA GLN A 550 6.40 12.13 -7.96
C GLN A 550 7.13 11.33 -9.04
N VAL A 551 7.61 10.11 -8.74
CA VAL A 551 8.37 9.27 -9.68
C VAL A 551 7.56 8.85 -10.91
N LEU A 552 6.24 8.68 -10.78
CA LEU A 552 5.37 8.29 -11.89
C LEU A 552 4.79 9.48 -12.70
N ARG A 553 5.09 10.74 -12.33
CA ARG A 553 4.51 11.96 -12.95
C ARG A 553 4.57 11.93 -14.49
N ASP A 554 5.75 11.71 -15.05
CA ASP A 554 5.99 11.66 -16.50
C ASP A 554 5.04 10.69 -17.22
N SER A 555 4.70 9.57 -16.56
CA SER A 555 3.94 8.46 -17.14
C SER A 555 2.43 8.74 -17.24
N PHE A 556 1.93 9.72 -16.50
CA PHE A 556 0.54 10.15 -16.58
C PHE A 556 0.36 11.40 -17.45
N ILE A 557 1.22 12.40 -17.27
CA ILE A 557 1.09 13.69 -17.99
C ILE A 557 1.56 13.58 -19.45
N GLY A 558 2.64 12.84 -19.72
CA GLY A 558 3.34 12.86 -21.01
C GLY A 558 2.44 12.60 -22.23
N GLU A 559 2.60 13.41 -23.27
CA GLU A 559 1.81 13.37 -24.50
C GLU A 559 1.93 12.01 -25.21
N ASN A 560 3.16 11.55 -25.41
CA ASN A 560 3.48 10.20 -25.89
C ASN A 560 3.67 9.22 -24.71
N SER A 561 2.73 9.21 -23.75
CA SER A 561 2.74 8.27 -22.62
C SER A 561 1.55 7.32 -22.64
N ARG A 562 1.82 6.03 -22.38
CA ARG A 562 0.80 4.97 -22.32
C ARG A 562 0.97 4.11 -21.06
N THR A 563 -0.14 3.84 -20.39
CA THR A 563 -0.13 3.23 -19.06
C THR A 563 -1.07 2.03 -18.99
N CYS A 564 -0.65 0.95 -18.31
CA CYS A 564 -1.50 -0.20 -18.02
C CYS A 564 -1.60 -0.44 -16.52
N MET A 565 -2.82 -0.58 -16.02
CA MET A 565 -3.13 -1.05 -14.67
C MET A 565 -3.57 -2.52 -14.73
N ILE A 566 -2.97 -3.36 -13.90
CA ILE A 566 -3.41 -4.74 -13.65
C ILE A 566 -3.95 -4.81 -12.23
N ALA A 567 -5.29 -4.88 -12.09
CA ALA A 567 -5.97 -5.06 -10.82
C ALA A 567 -5.94 -6.54 -10.41
N MET A 568 -5.34 -6.83 -9.27
CA MET A 568 -5.04 -8.18 -8.79
C MET A 568 -5.98 -8.50 -7.62
N ILE A 569 -6.83 -9.52 -7.76
CA ILE A 569 -7.89 -9.83 -6.79
C ILE A 569 -7.78 -11.25 -6.22
N SER A 570 -8.18 -11.41 -4.96
CA SER A 570 -8.28 -12.72 -4.30
C SER A 570 -9.72 -13.27 -4.45
N PRO A 571 -9.92 -14.52 -4.89
CA PRO A 571 -11.25 -15.10 -5.11
C PRO A 571 -12.03 -15.40 -3.81
N GLY A 572 -11.33 -15.57 -2.69
CA GLY A 572 -11.93 -16.05 -1.44
C GLY A 572 -12.91 -15.08 -0.82
N MET A 573 -14.03 -15.59 -0.30
CA MET A 573 -15.09 -14.84 0.37
C MET A 573 -14.58 -13.90 1.48
N ASN A 574 -13.55 -14.31 2.23
CA ASN A 574 -12.93 -13.48 3.29
C ASN A 574 -12.15 -12.27 2.73
N SER A 575 -11.90 -12.24 1.41
CA SER A 575 -11.27 -11.13 0.68
C SER A 575 -12.26 -10.30 -0.14
N CYS A 576 -13.58 -10.49 0.04
CA CYS A 576 -14.61 -9.83 -0.76
C CYS A 576 -14.55 -8.30 -0.66
N GLU A 577 -14.33 -7.73 0.54
CA GLU A 577 -14.25 -6.28 0.71
C GLU A 577 -13.03 -5.65 0.02
N TYR A 578 -11.83 -6.22 0.20
CA TYR A 578 -10.62 -5.76 -0.49
C TYR A 578 -10.72 -5.91 -2.01
N THR A 579 -11.39 -6.97 -2.47
CA THR A 579 -11.69 -7.19 -3.89
C THR A 579 -12.64 -6.11 -4.41
N LEU A 580 -13.74 -5.83 -3.72
CA LEU A 580 -14.68 -4.77 -4.08
C LEU A 580 -14.01 -3.38 -4.13
N ASN A 581 -13.19 -3.05 -3.13
CA ASN A 581 -12.41 -1.80 -3.10
C ASN A 581 -11.41 -1.72 -4.27
N THR A 582 -10.76 -2.83 -4.61
CA THR A 582 -9.83 -2.94 -5.74
C THR A 582 -10.53 -2.77 -7.09
N LEU A 583 -11.72 -3.36 -7.25
CA LEU A 583 -12.56 -3.28 -8.45
C LEU A 583 -13.13 -1.87 -8.66
N ARG A 584 -13.69 -1.26 -7.61
CA ARG A 584 -14.20 0.13 -7.62
C ARG A 584 -13.10 1.12 -8.00
N TYR A 585 -11.90 0.95 -7.43
CA TYR A 585 -10.75 1.78 -7.81
C TYR A 585 -10.38 1.61 -9.28
N ALA A 586 -10.25 0.37 -9.76
CA ALA A 586 -9.93 0.09 -11.17
C ALA A 586 -10.99 0.66 -12.14
N ASN A 587 -12.29 0.60 -11.79
CA ASN A 587 -13.35 1.20 -12.60
C ASN A 587 -13.14 2.72 -12.78
N ARG A 588 -12.82 3.42 -11.68
CA ARG A 588 -12.51 4.86 -11.71
C ARG A 588 -11.24 5.20 -12.49
N VAL A 589 -10.28 4.28 -12.60
CA VAL A 589 -9.12 4.43 -13.52
C VAL A 589 -9.52 4.23 -14.98
N LYS A 590 -10.51 3.38 -15.28
CA LYS A 590 -10.98 3.15 -16.66
C LYS A 590 -11.80 4.32 -17.21
N GLU A 591 -12.60 4.97 -16.36
CA GLU A 591 -13.39 6.17 -16.70
C GLU A 591 -12.52 7.31 -17.28
N LEU A 592 -11.23 7.36 -16.95
CA LEU A 592 -10.26 8.31 -17.51
C LEU A 592 -10.19 8.29 -19.06
N ASN A 593 -10.42 7.14 -19.68
CA ASN A 593 -10.40 7.02 -21.14
C ASN A 593 -11.54 7.79 -21.83
N GLY A 594 -12.63 8.08 -21.11
CA GLY A 594 -13.81 8.76 -21.67
C GLY A 594 -13.61 10.25 -21.98
N VAL A 595 -12.62 10.91 -21.38
CA VAL A 595 -12.45 12.37 -21.47
C VAL A 595 -11.23 12.76 -22.31
N SER A 596 -11.18 12.24 -23.53
CA SER A 596 -10.23 12.71 -24.55
C SER A 596 -10.69 14.06 -25.12
N LYS A 597 -9.97 15.15 -24.80
CA LYS A 597 -10.28 16.50 -25.33
C LYS A 597 -10.18 16.51 -26.86
N GLY A 598 -11.31 16.69 -27.56
CA GLY A 598 -11.32 17.00 -28.99
C GLY A 598 -12.30 16.20 -29.87
N ALA A 599 -13.59 16.19 -29.55
CA ALA A 599 -14.63 15.80 -30.51
C ALA A 599 -15.94 16.55 -30.20
N SER A 600 -16.32 17.51 -31.05
CA SER A 600 -17.59 18.23 -30.98
C SER A 600 -18.62 17.55 -31.89
N VAL A 601 -19.58 16.83 -31.31
CA VAL A 601 -20.80 16.36 -31.98
C VAL A 601 -21.99 16.56 -31.02
N GLU A 602 -23.13 16.96 -31.57
CA GLU A 602 -24.28 17.44 -30.80
C GLU A 602 -25.27 16.32 -30.39
N ASN A 603 -26.06 16.62 -29.36
CA ASN A 603 -27.43 16.13 -29.11
C ASN A 603 -27.73 14.63 -29.24
N GLY A 604 -27.84 13.94 -28.10
CA GLY A 604 -28.32 12.54 -28.02
C GLY A 604 -28.85 12.15 -26.63
N THR A 605 -30.05 12.64 -26.28
CA THR A 605 -30.95 12.15 -25.21
C THR A 605 -30.30 11.60 -23.93
N LYS A 606 -30.01 12.49 -22.96
CA LYS A 606 -29.68 12.08 -21.59
C LYS A 606 -30.94 11.51 -20.90
N LEU A 607 -30.99 10.19 -20.69
CA LEU A 607 -31.92 9.58 -19.74
C LEU A 607 -31.45 9.89 -18.32
N GLU A 608 -32.33 10.46 -17.51
CA GLU A 608 -32.04 10.77 -16.11
C GLU A 608 -32.39 9.57 -15.22
N LEU A 609 -31.36 8.99 -14.61
CA LEU A 609 -31.48 8.10 -13.46
C LEU A 609 -31.14 8.90 -12.21
N SER A 610 -32.06 8.92 -11.25
CA SER A 610 -31.96 9.68 -10.01
C SER A 610 -30.98 9.04 -9.03
N GLU A 611 -29.89 9.74 -8.72
CA GLU A 611 -29.03 9.41 -7.58
C GLU A 611 -29.62 10.00 -6.29
N GLU A 612 -30.23 9.16 -5.44
CA GLU A 612 -30.58 9.53 -4.07
C GLU A 612 -29.80 8.69 -3.05
N GLY A 613 -29.07 9.39 -2.15
CA GLY A 613 -28.83 8.93 -0.78
C GLY A 613 -27.62 8.03 -0.49
N SER A 614 -26.42 8.62 -0.31
CA SER A 614 -25.43 8.12 0.67
C SER A 614 -24.41 9.18 1.15
N SER A 615 -24.83 9.99 2.13
CA SER A 615 -24.01 10.67 3.15
C SER A 615 -22.54 11.07 2.87
N SER A 616 -22.33 12.21 2.19
CA SER A 616 -21.82 13.46 2.80
C SER A 616 -20.65 13.51 3.82
N GLU A 617 -19.77 12.51 3.96
CA GLU A 617 -18.65 12.59 4.94
C GLU A 617 -17.22 12.80 4.35
N GLU A 618 -16.91 12.36 3.12
CA GLU A 618 -15.52 12.42 2.60
C GLU A 618 -15.02 13.81 2.18
N GLU A 619 -15.89 14.80 1.94
CA GLU A 619 -15.50 16.05 1.26
C GLU A 619 -14.70 17.06 2.12
N SER A 620 -14.66 16.86 3.44
CA SER A 620 -14.01 17.78 4.39
C SER A 620 -12.51 17.56 4.64
N VAL A 621 -11.93 16.48 4.07
CA VAL A 621 -10.58 15.99 4.47
C VAL A 621 -9.42 16.80 3.86
N LEU A 622 -9.64 17.51 2.76
CA LEU A 622 -8.57 18.17 1.99
C LEU A 622 -7.71 19.17 2.80
N PRO A 623 -8.27 20.12 3.59
CA PRO A 623 -7.46 21.08 4.34
C PRO A 623 -6.66 20.44 5.48
N ALA A 624 -7.22 19.39 6.10
CA ALA A 624 -6.55 18.67 7.17
C ALA A 624 -5.32 17.90 6.64
N PHE A 625 -5.41 17.30 5.45
CA PHE A 625 -4.28 16.60 4.85
C PHE A 625 -3.16 17.55 4.41
N GLU A 626 -3.50 18.72 3.85
CA GLU A 626 -2.50 19.72 3.47
C GLU A 626 -1.72 20.23 4.71
N ALA A 627 -2.41 20.49 5.83
CA ALA A 627 -1.77 20.81 7.10
C ALA A 627 -0.86 19.67 7.61
N ILE A 628 -1.28 18.41 7.52
CA ILE A 628 -0.44 17.24 7.87
C ILE A 628 0.82 17.17 6.99
N SER A 629 0.72 17.51 5.70
CA SER A 629 1.88 17.54 4.82
C SER A 629 2.86 18.66 5.19
N GLN A 630 2.36 19.86 5.52
CA GLN A 630 3.19 20.98 5.98
C GLN A 630 3.88 20.69 7.33
N VAL A 631 3.18 20.05 8.28
CA VAL A 631 3.77 19.58 9.55
C VAL A 631 4.87 18.55 9.28
N SER A 632 4.62 17.57 8.41
CA SER A 632 5.61 16.55 8.05
C SER A 632 6.87 17.15 7.38
N GLU A 633 6.74 18.24 6.61
CA GLU A 633 7.90 18.97 6.08
C GLU A 633 8.66 19.75 7.16
N MET A 634 7.96 20.38 8.11
CA MET A 634 8.60 21.06 9.24
C MET A 634 9.35 20.08 10.15
N GLU A 635 8.80 18.89 10.41
CA GLU A 635 9.48 17.84 11.16
C GLU A 635 10.76 17.36 10.47
N GLU A 636 10.78 17.13 9.15
CA GLU A 636 12.00 16.68 8.45
C GLU A 636 13.07 17.79 8.40
N ARG A 637 12.68 19.07 8.27
CA ARG A 637 13.61 20.22 8.38
C ARG A 637 14.22 20.32 9.78
N PHE A 638 13.38 20.32 10.82
CA PHE A 638 13.83 20.40 12.21
C PHE A 638 14.74 19.21 12.59
N TYR A 639 14.47 18.01 12.07
CA TYR A 639 15.31 16.85 12.32
C TYR A 639 16.71 16.94 11.69
N GLU A 640 16.85 17.47 10.47
CA GLU A 640 18.17 17.72 9.88
C GLU A 640 18.91 18.89 10.56
N GLU A 641 18.23 19.95 10.99
CA GLU A 641 18.83 21.01 11.82
C GLU A 641 19.35 20.47 13.16
N LEU A 642 18.53 19.70 13.88
CA LEU A 642 18.89 19.09 15.17
C LEU A 642 20.08 18.11 15.01
N LYS A 643 20.18 17.45 13.85
CA LYS A 643 21.30 16.56 13.46
C LYS A 643 22.57 17.33 13.08
N VAL A 644 22.48 18.53 12.51
CA VAL A 644 23.61 19.46 12.34
C VAL A 644 24.08 19.96 13.72
N CYS A 645 23.14 20.39 14.57
CA CYS A 645 23.41 20.83 15.94
C CYS A 645 24.09 19.71 16.78
N LYS A 646 23.60 18.47 16.67
CA LYS A 646 24.21 17.29 17.34
C LYS A 646 25.63 16.99 16.85
N LYS A 647 25.95 17.24 15.57
CA LYS A 647 27.33 17.16 15.06
C LYS A 647 28.21 18.27 15.64
N ALA A 648 27.72 19.51 15.67
CA ALA A 648 28.45 20.63 16.26
C ALA A 648 28.73 20.41 17.75
N CYS A 649 27.73 19.93 18.51
CA CYS A 649 27.89 19.60 19.93
C CYS A 649 28.91 18.47 20.17
N HIS A 650 28.90 17.41 19.35
CA HIS A 650 29.93 16.36 19.41
C HIS A 650 31.33 16.89 19.07
N PHE A 651 31.45 17.84 18.13
CA PHE A 651 32.72 18.48 17.79
C PHE A 651 33.24 19.35 18.94
N LEU A 652 32.37 20.09 19.63
CA LEU A 652 32.72 20.87 20.82
C LEU A 652 33.19 19.98 21.98
N LEU A 653 32.46 18.90 22.31
CA LEU A 653 32.92 17.92 23.31
C LEU A 653 34.28 17.30 22.93
N SER A 654 34.55 17.09 21.64
CA SER A 654 35.84 16.56 21.17
C SER A 654 36.98 17.55 21.45
N ILE A 655 36.73 18.86 21.35
CA ILE A 655 37.70 19.91 21.68
C ILE A 655 37.93 19.99 23.19
N GLU A 656 36.87 19.93 24.01
CA GLU A 656 36.99 19.92 25.47
C GLU A 656 37.80 18.71 25.98
N ILE A 657 37.55 17.52 25.43
CA ILE A 657 38.29 16.30 25.78
C ILE A 657 39.77 16.43 25.43
N VAL A 658 40.11 16.97 24.25
CA VAL A 658 41.51 17.22 23.85
C VAL A 658 42.17 18.27 24.75
N PHE A 659 41.44 19.32 25.14
CA PHE A 659 41.95 20.34 26.07
C PHE A 659 42.22 19.76 27.46
N LEU A 660 41.31 18.94 28.01
CA LEU A 660 41.53 18.23 29.27
C LEU A 660 42.73 17.28 29.22
N LEU A 661 42.93 16.56 28.11
CA LEU A 661 44.10 15.69 27.93
C LEU A 661 45.41 16.50 27.95
N LEU A 662 45.48 17.61 27.22
CA LEU A 662 46.66 18.50 27.23
C LEU A 662 46.95 19.10 28.61
N VAL A 663 45.90 19.42 29.39
CA VAL A 663 46.05 19.89 30.78
C VAL A 663 46.58 18.76 31.69
N VAL A 664 46.12 17.52 31.51
CA VAL A 664 46.61 16.35 32.27
C VAL A 664 48.06 16.03 31.92
N GLU A 665 48.45 16.04 30.64
CA GLU A 665 49.84 15.87 30.21
C GLU A 665 50.74 16.97 30.78
N SER A 666 50.30 18.23 30.73
CA SER A 666 51.02 19.37 31.31
C SER A 666 51.22 19.23 32.83
N TYR A 667 50.19 18.76 33.53
CA TYR A 667 50.27 18.50 34.98
C TYR A 667 51.23 17.34 35.32
N GLN A 668 51.22 16.27 34.52
CA GLN A 668 52.16 15.15 34.69
C GLN A 668 53.62 15.57 34.43
N ALA A 669 53.86 16.38 33.40
CA ALA A 669 55.18 16.94 33.11
C ALA A 669 55.68 17.84 34.25
N LEU A 670 54.83 18.75 34.75
CA LEU A 670 55.16 19.61 35.89
C LEU A 670 55.46 18.80 37.16
N ARG A 671 54.64 17.77 37.45
CA ARG A 671 54.87 16.86 38.58
C ARG A 671 56.21 16.14 38.46
N SER A 672 56.54 15.62 37.27
CA SER A 672 57.82 14.92 37.03
C SER A 672 59.03 15.86 37.18
N ALA A 673 58.90 17.13 36.78
CA ALA A 673 59.93 18.14 37.01
C ALA A 673 60.14 18.44 38.50
N ILE A 674 59.05 18.56 39.29
CA ILE A 674 59.12 18.76 40.75
C ILE A 674 59.74 17.54 41.44
N GLU A 675 59.34 16.31 41.07
CA GLU A 675 59.94 15.08 41.60
C GLU A 675 61.43 14.94 41.23
N ALA A 676 61.86 15.45 40.07
CA ALA A 676 63.27 15.51 39.69
C ALA A 676 64.04 16.55 40.52
N GLU A 677 63.52 17.76 40.68
CA GLU A 677 64.18 18.80 41.50
C GLU A 677 64.31 18.38 42.97
N GLN A 678 63.29 17.71 43.52
CA GLN A 678 63.35 17.16 44.88
C GLN A 678 64.45 16.10 45.03
N ARG A 679 64.69 15.25 44.03
CA ARG A 679 65.83 14.29 44.06
C ARG A 679 67.18 15.01 44.04
N VAL A 680 67.32 16.08 43.24
CA VAL A 680 68.54 16.89 43.21
C VAL A 680 68.79 17.56 44.56
N ARG A 681 67.76 18.14 45.21
CA ARG A 681 67.88 18.77 46.54
C ARG A 681 68.09 17.78 47.69
N MET A 682 67.71 16.51 47.52
CA MET A 682 67.88 15.43 48.51
C MET A 682 69.20 14.64 48.33
N SER A 683 70.07 15.07 47.41
CA SER A 683 71.40 14.48 47.22
C SER A 683 72.41 15.17 48.15
N PRO A 684 73.02 14.47 49.13
CA PRO A 684 74.09 15.04 49.94
C PRO A 684 75.38 15.20 49.12
N ASN A 685 76.16 16.23 49.44
CA ASN A 685 77.56 16.39 49.02
C ASN A 685 78.48 15.47 49.84
#